data_AF-A0A660WFR2-F1
#
_entry.id   AF-A0A660WFR2-F1
#
_cell.length_a   1.000
_cell.length_b   1.000
_cell.length_c   1.000
_cell.angle_alpha   90.00
_cell.angle_beta   90.00
_cell.angle_gamma   90.00
#
_symmetry.space_group_name_H-M   'P 1'
#
loop_
_entity.id
_entity.type
_entity.pdbx_description
1 polymer ?
#
loop_
_entity_poly.entity_id
_entity_poly.type
_entity_poly.pdbx_seq_one_letter_code
_entity_poly.pdbx_strand_id
1 'polypeptide(L)'
;MSMLGFFRKRQKLIFIIMVVLMVSFLIGFQGFSMLFSKKPGKETIGQTPDEKFSLDMLRQARGDLEILRLLMPGFGMSSAQGLAFQAMHMASRSQEQVSLAYMLLQAEAGLADRGITEGEVDDAIAQMTNRGFDYEGLAGNLRQNRGMPEKTLRGILARWLGVFKNYEASSVLVPPSQAELLNLFRDLNEKMNLSVVKLPAESLLDKFAQAKPTDAQAQAQFDKYKNRLPGRFSGFDSFDFGYLQPPRVAIAYLFVNQTAVQRATKVPLEDIQDFYNNNQAQFTEESGQVKTFADARSEIIEKLAPQASAVKFQQILEEVRQALSQARTAEGTKTGGKIFDEIVAKYTIPATELLLRKIPVVAIEQQPLQEAIATLAELVSPRLTAICFPWGKFDSLTIDPKIKVSLIGRNLTVAEALAKLAGQIPGLPKLQWACFPGLDGVVFPVAGVRLFPLTAQQSDLLPLEQLRKNKLLASAASREQRAWLLQMAMQVDAMNLDQTQGKGKSKLKLRQLGPVATVWTQDGLSGQVLWMVTDAKPAHSPAEISPEIHKQISRDWQLAQAFDEAVKQTQAIKTAEQMQALVKARKLTPVETGLVARRMRSNYGGGMFRNTSLPMLKFSDGVVDMYFLGKAFDALAPKNPNKPYEKNSAQAMVLPLKSQRGIYLARRTDFLPAMEQKFEQEKSSLILPLRQSQYIMTLRDWFTLGKIVERTGFVEEHAGMFLAK
;
A
#
# COMPACT_ATOMS: atom_id res chain seq x y z
N MET A 1 -24.50 -75.38 21.26
CA MET A 1 -25.61 -74.45 20.92
C MET A 1 -25.57 -74.19 19.43
N SER A 2 -26.57 -74.68 18.70
CA SER A 2 -26.61 -74.59 17.23
C SER A 2 -26.68 -73.12 16.78
N MET A 3 -25.74 -72.70 15.94
CA MET A 3 -25.66 -71.34 15.39
C MET A 3 -26.96 -70.95 14.66
N LEU A 4 -27.71 -71.93 14.12
CA LEU A 4 -29.03 -71.75 13.50
C LEU A 4 -30.13 -71.33 14.49
N GLY A 5 -30.04 -71.72 15.77
CA GLY A 5 -31.01 -71.34 16.80
C GLY A 5 -30.93 -69.86 17.20
N PHE A 6 -29.72 -69.28 17.15
CA PHE A 6 -29.50 -67.87 17.45
C PHE A 6 -30.14 -66.95 16.41
N PHE A 7 -30.00 -67.30 15.12
CA PHE A 7 -30.57 -66.52 14.01
C PHE A 7 -32.10 -66.53 14.02
N ARG A 8 -32.74 -67.65 14.34
CA ARG A 8 -34.22 -67.70 14.47
C ARG A 8 -34.74 -66.82 15.59
N LYS A 9 -34.07 -66.80 16.75
CA LYS A 9 -34.53 -65.99 17.91
C LYS A 9 -34.32 -64.49 17.70
N ARG A 10 -33.33 -64.08 16.90
CA ARG A 10 -33.00 -62.67 16.65
C ARG A 10 -33.34 -62.18 15.24
N GLN A 11 -34.13 -62.93 14.48
CA GLN A 11 -34.48 -62.60 13.09
C GLN A 11 -35.05 -61.19 12.94
N LYS A 12 -35.89 -60.73 13.88
CA LYS A 12 -36.45 -59.36 13.88
C LYS A 12 -35.37 -58.28 14.10
N LEU A 13 -34.43 -58.52 15.01
CA LEU A 13 -33.32 -57.59 15.29
C LEU A 13 -32.38 -57.48 14.07
N ILE A 14 -32.07 -58.62 13.45
CA ILE A 14 -31.21 -58.67 12.27
C ILE A 14 -31.86 -57.93 11.09
N PHE A 15 -33.18 -58.08 10.91
CA PHE A 15 -33.90 -57.34 9.87
C PHE A 15 -33.86 -55.83 10.10
N ILE A 16 -34.04 -55.36 11.33
CA ILE A 16 -33.93 -53.92 11.68
C ILE A 16 -32.52 -53.41 11.42
N ILE A 17 -31.49 -54.15 11.84
CA ILE A 17 -30.08 -53.78 11.59
C ILE A 17 -29.79 -53.74 10.10
N MET A 18 -30.30 -54.69 9.31
CA MET A 18 -30.11 -54.75 7.87
C MET A 18 -30.82 -53.59 7.15
N VAL A 19 -32.03 -53.20 7.59
CA VAL A 19 -32.75 -52.03 7.06
C VAL A 19 -32.02 -50.73 7.43
N VAL A 20 -31.55 -50.59 8.67
CA VAL A 20 -30.75 -49.42 9.08
C VAL A 20 -29.43 -49.36 8.30
N LEU A 21 -28.78 -50.51 8.05
CA LEU A 21 -27.57 -50.58 7.21
C LEU A 21 -27.85 -50.22 5.75
N MET A 22 -28.91 -50.75 5.15
CA MET A 22 -29.33 -50.39 3.78
C MET A 22 -29.62 -48.89 3.68
N VAL A 23 -30.37 -48.31 4.63
CA VAL A 23 -30.67 -46.88 4.66
C VAL A 23 -29.39 -46.06 4.87
N SER A 24 -28.45 -46.53 5.72
CA SER A 24 -27.17 -45.85 5.93
C SER A 24 -26.26 -45.85 4.69
N PHE A 25 -26.28 -46.93 3.90
CA PHE A 25 -25.56 -47.02 2.63
C PHE A 25 -26.23 -46.21 1.51
N LEU A 26 -27.57 -46.16 1.47
CA LEU A 26 -28.32 -45.40 0.46
C LEU A 26 -28.17 -43.88 0.65
N ILE A 27 -28.06 -43.43 1.91
CA ILE A 27 -27.93 -42.01 2.26
C ILE A 27 -26.46 -41.53 2.21
N GLY A 28 -25.51 -42.47 2.21
CA GLY A 28 -24.08 -42.18 2.24
C GLY A 28 -23.62 -41.51 3.53
N PHE A 29 -22.32 -41.61 3.84
CA PHE A 29 -21.72 -41.00 5.03
C PHE A 29 -21.97 -39.47 5.09
N GLN A 30 -22.15 -38.83 3.92
CA GLN A 30 -22.50 -37.41 3.79
C GLN A 30 -23.91 -37.06 4.29
N GLY A 31 -24.91 -37.92 4.09
CA GLY A 31 -26.28 -37.62 4.57
C GLY A 31 -26.44 -37.84 6.08
N PHE A 32 -25.72 -38.81 6.66
CA PHE A 32 -25.64 -38.94 8.12
C PHE A 32 -24.91 -37.76 8.77
N SER A 33 -23.82 -37.26 8.18
CA SER A 33 -23.17 -36.03 8.67
C SER A 33 -24.09 -34.81 8.57
N MET A 34 -25.03 -34.77 7.62
CA MET A 34 -26.01 -33.69 7.48
C MET A 34 -27.15 -33.77 8.52
N LEU A 35 -27.53 -34.97 8.94
CA LEU A 35 -28.54 -35.20 10.00
C LEU A 35 -27.99 -34.99 11.42
N PHE A 36 -26.70 -35.25 11.65
CA PHE A 36 -26.07 -35.13 12.98
C PHE A 36 -25.14 -33.92 13.13
N SER A 37 -24.85 -33.16 12.07
CA SER A 37 -24.17 -31.88 12.24
C SER A 37 -25.13 -30.92 12.93
N LYS A 38 -24.77 -30.45 14.13
CA LYS A 38 -25.35 -29.25 14.72
C LYS A 38 -25.39 -28.20 13.61
N LYS A 39 -26.59 -27.74 13.21
CA LYS A 39 -26.75 -26.75 12.14
C LYS A 39 -25.76 -25.61 12.43
N PRO A 40 -24.66 -25.48 11.66
CA PRO A 40 -23.50 -24.65 12.03
C PRO A 40 -23.76 -23.13 11.88
N GLY A 41 -25.03 -22.74 11.92
CA GLY A 41 -25.54 -21.38 11.87
C GLY A 41 -26.34 -20.99 13.12
N LYS A 42 -26.82 -21.97 13.89
CA LYS A 42 -27.59 -21.74 15.13
C LYS A 42 -26.73 -21.62 16.38
N GLU A 43 -25.41 -21.67 16.24
CA GLU A 43 -24.49 -21.44 17.35
C GLU A 43 -24.64 -19.99 17.81
N THR A 44 -24.94 -19.82 19.09
CA THR A 44 -25.07 -18.52 19.72
C THR A 44 -23.66 -17.95 19.90
N ILE A 45 -23.44 -16.74 19.41
CA ILE A 45 -22.16 -16.02 19.55
C ILE A 45 -22.17 -15.09 20.77
N GLY A 46 -23.35 -14.73 21.25
CA GLY A 46 -23.56 -13.93 22.44
C GLY A 46 -25.02 -13.54 22.59
N GLN A 47 -25.33 -12.76 23.62
CA GLN A 47 -26.69 -12.32 23.91
C GLN A 47 -26.71 -10.92 24.55
N THR A 48 -27.76 -10.17 24.30
CA THR A 48 -28.17 -9.01 25.11
C THR A 48 -29.25 -9.49 26.10
N PRO A 49 -29.76 -8.63 27.01
CA PRO A 49 -30.88 -9.00 27.87
C PRO A 49 -32.14 -9.43 27.09
N ASP A 50 -32.34 -8.86 25.90
CA ASP A 50 -33.56 -9.01 25.11
C ASP A 50 -33.43 -10.03 23.95
N GLU A 51 -32.22 -10.29 23.46
CA GLU A 51 -32.02 -11.08 22.23
C GLU A 51 -30.77 -11.98 22.27
N LYS A 52 -30.87 -13.17 21.67
CA LYS A 52 -29.74 -14.09 21.45
C LYS A 52 -29.26 -13.97 20.02
N PHE A 53 -27.95 -13.77 19.84
CA PHE A 53 -27.33 -13.60 18.54
C PHE A 53 -26.69 -14.89 18.08
N SER A 54 -27.04 -15.31 16.86
CA SER A 54 -26.48 -16.50 16.23
C SER A 54 -25.43 -16.17 15.17
N LEU A 55 -24.59 -17.14 14.82
CA LEU A 55 -23.62 -17.00 13.74
C LEU A 55 -24.27 -16.67 12.39
N ASP A 56 -25.51 -17.12 12.14
CA ASP A 56 -26.25 -16.78 10.92
C ASP A 56 -26.63 -15.29 10.86
N MET A 57 -26.99 -14.67 11.99
CA MET A 57 -27.25 -13.22 12.04
C MET A 57 -25.98 -12.43 11.75
N LEU A 58 -24.83 -12.87 12.26
CA LEU A 58 -23.54 -12.25 11.95
C LEU A 58 -23.18 -12.38 10.46
N ARG A 59 -23.45 -13.54 9.86
CA ARG A 59 -23.26 -13.76 8.41
C ARG A 59 -24.19 -12.87 7.57
N GLN A 60 -25.44 -12.71 8.00
CA GLN A 60 -26.39 -11.80 7.37
C GLN A 60 -25.88 -10.35 7.45
N ALA A 61 -25.50 -9.88 8.64
CA ALA A 61 -24.94 -8.54 8.83
C ALA A 61 -23.70 -8.30 7.96
N ARG A 62 -22.82 -9.31 7.82
CA ARG A 62 -21.66 -9.25 6.91
C ARG A 62 -22.09 -9.11 5.44
N GLY A 63 -23.08 -9.89 5.00
CA GLY A 63 -23.63 -9.81 3.64
C GLY A 63 -24.28 -8.45 3.36
N ASP A 64 -25.05 -7.93 4.31
CA ASP A 64 -25.64 -6.60 4.25
C ASP A 64 -24.58 -5.51 4.07
N LEU A 65 -23.49 -5.54 4.86
CA LEU A 65 -22.39 -4.58 4.76
C LEU A 65 -21.67 -4.61 3.41
N GLU A 66 -21.50 -5.80 2.80
CA GLU A 66 -20.91 -5.91 1.46
C GLU A 66 -21.77 -5.21 0.40
N ILE A 67 -23.10 -5.29 0.53
CA ILE A 67 -24.03 -4.61 -0.38
C ILE A 67 -24.13 -3.11 -0.05
N LEU A 68 -24.20 -2.73 1.22
CA LEU A 68 -24.19 -1.32 1.64
C LEU A 68 -22.96 -0.60 1.14
N ARG A 69 -21.79 -1.24 1.13
CA ARG A 69 -20.56 -0.68 0.54
C ARG A 69 -20.71 -0.30 -0.94
N LEU A 70 -21.53 -1.02 -1.71
CA LEU A 70 -21.84 -0.68 -3.09
C LEU A 70 -22.84 0.49 -3.21
N LEU A 71 -23.72 0.64 -2.21
CA LEU A 71 -24.69 1.75 -2.11
C LEU A 71 -24.07 3.05 -1.57
N MET A 72 -22.96 2.98 -0.81
CA MET A 72 -22.33 4.15 -0.17
C MET A 72 -22.03 5.34 -1.09
N PRO A 73 -21.57 5.15 -2.33
CA PRO A 73 -21.39 6.28 -3.25
C PRO A 73 -22.68 7.08 -3.47
N GLY A 74 -23.85 6.44 -3.44
CA GLY A 74 -25.15 7.11 -3.62
C GLY A 74 -25.57 7.96 -2.45
N PHE A 75 -25.26 7.56 -1.22
CA PHE A 75 -25.45 8.42 -0.06
C PHE A 75 -24.54 9.65 -0.10
N GLY A 76 -23.40 9.58 -0.78
CA GLY A 76 -22.38 10.61 -0.79
C GLY A 76 -21.54 10.57 0.49
N MET A 77 -20.22 10.67 0.33
CA MET A 77 -19.26 10.55 1.45
C MET A 77 -19.41 11.63 2.53
N SER A 78 -20.01 12.77 2.20
CA SER A 78 -20.26 13.89 3.13
C SER A 78 -21.63 13.84 3.82
N SER A 79 -22.51 12.92 3.43
CA SER A 79 -23.78 12.77 4.12
C SER A 79 -23.58 12.18 5.51
N ALA A 80 -24.53 12.45 6.40
CA ALA A 80 -24.57 11.87 7.73
C ALA A 80 -24.51 10.32 7.71
N GLN A 81 -25.24 9.70 6.78
CA GLN A 81 -25.24 8.26 6.54
C GLN A 81 -23.88 7.77 6.02
N GLY A 82 -23.28 8.51 5.08
CA GLY A 82 -21.90 8.33 4.60
C GLY A 82 -20.89 8.24 5.74
N LEU A 83 -20.92 9.26 6.60
CA LEU A 83 -20.02 9.40 7.74
C LEU A 83 -20.26 8.33 8.80
N ALA A 84 -21.51 7.99 9.10
CA ALA A 84 -21.88 6.94 10.05
C ALA A 84 -21.30 5.58 9.63
N PHE A 85 -21.50 5.20 8.36
CA PHE A 85 -20.94 3.97 7.80
C PHE A 85 -19.41 3.97 7.86
N GLN A 86 -18.79 5.08 7.48
CA GLN A 86 -17.33 5.22 7.54
C GLN A 86 -16.81 5.12 8.98
N ALA A 87 -17.48 5.76 9.94
CA ALA A 87 -17.10 5.73 11.35
C ALA A 87 -17.15 4.31 11.93
N MET A 88 -18.20 3.55 11.63
CA MET A 88 -18.32 2.13 12.03
C MET A 88 -17.17 1.29 11.48
N HIS A 89 -16.83 1.48 10.20
CA HIS A 89 -15.70 0.79 9.56
C HIS A 89 -14.35 1.18 10.14
N MET A 90 -14.12 2.45 10.47
CA MET A 90 -12.87 2.94 11.05
C MET A 90 -12.69 2.54 12.51
N ALA A 91 -13.79 2.46 13.27
CA ALA A 91 -13.76 2.10 14.68
C ALA A 91 -13.49 0.60 14.91
N SER A 92 -13.59 -0.22 13.87
CA SER A 92 -13.43 -1.67 13.93
C SER A 92 -12.08 -2.12 13.40
N ARG A 93 -11.46 -3.09 14.06
CA ARG A 93 -10.13 -3.62 13.67
C ARG A 93 -10.21 -4.75 12.65
N SER A 94 -11.35 -5.42 12.55
CA SER A 94 -11.58 -6.54 11.61
C SER A 94 -12.97 -6.45 10.97
N GLN A 95 -13.16 -7.22 9.89
CA GLN A 95 -14.46 -7.35 9.24
C GLN A 95 -15.50 -8.00 10.18
N GLU A 96 -15.10 -8.94 11.04
CA GLU A 96 -16.00 -9.53 12.03
C GLU A 96 -16.50 -8.47 13.02
N GLN A 97 -15.62 -7.59 13.51
CA GLN A 97 -16.01 -6.53 14.45
C GLN A 97 -17.02 -5.54 13.85
N VAL A 98 -16.84 -5.14 12.57
CA VAL A 98 -17.84 -4.30 11.88
C VAL A 98 -19.17 -5.04 11.76
N SER A 99 -19.12 -6.33 11.43
CA SER A 99 -20.32 -7.15 11.25
C SER A 99 -21.08 -7.32 12.57
N LEU A 100 -20.36 -7.53 13.68
CA LEU A 100 -20.93 -7.59 15.03
C LEU A 100 -21.52 -6.23 15.43
N ALA A 101 -20.79 -5.14 15.22
CA ALA A 101 -21.28 -3.79 15.50
C ALA A 101 -22.58 -3.49 14.74
N TYR A 102 -22.63 -3.80 13.45
CA TYR A 102 -23.82 -3.59 12.62
C TYR A 102 -24.99 -4.47 13.06
N MET A 103 -24.75 -5.75 13.37
CA MET A 103 -25.77 -6.66 13.89
C MET A 103 -26.38 -6.15 15.20
N LEU A 104 -25.56 -5.68 16.14
CA LEU A 104 -26.04 -5.13 17.41
C LEU A 104 -26.83 -3.83 17.22
N LEU A 105 -26.40 -2.98 16.29
CA LEU A 105 -27.14 -1.76 15.94
C LEU A 105 -28.50 -2.07 15.30
N GLN A 106 -28.60 -3.12 14.48
CA GLN A 106 -29.86 -3.57 13.90
C GLN A 106 -30.84 -4.03 15.00
N ALA A 107 -30.36 -4.82 15.97
CA ALA A 107 -31.16 -5.25 17.11
C ALA A 107 -31.61 -4.06 17.97
N GLU A 108 -30.70 -3.13 18.27
CA GLU A 108 -31.01 -1.91 19.00
C GLU A 108 -32.09 -1.07 18.29
N ALA A 109 -32.01 -0.95 16.97
CA ALA A 109 -33.02 -0.25 16.18
C ALA A 109 -34.37 -0.98 16.15
N GLY A 110 -34.36 -2.32 16.17
CA GLY A 110 -35.56 -3.15 16.28
C GLY A 110 -36.28 -2.97 17.62
N LEU A 111 -35.54 -2.91 18.73
CA LEU A 111 -36.09 -2.68 20.07
C LEU A 111 -36.67 -1.26 20.23
N ALA A 112 -36.18 -0.28 19.49
CA ALA A 112 -36.71 1.09 19.50
C ALA A 112 -38.09 1.22 18.82
N ASP A 113 -38.59 0.17 18.15
CA ASP A 113 -39.86 0.13 17.41
C ASP A 113 -39.99 1.26 16.37
N ARG A 114 -38.86 1.64 15.75
CA ARG A 114 -38.80 2.67 14.70
C ARG A 114 -38.65 2.03 13.33
N GLY A 115 -39.70 1.35 12.90
CA GLY A 115 -39.78 0.75 11.57
C GLY A 115 -39.48 1.76 10.44
N ILE A 116 -38.94 1.24 9.34
CA ILE A 116 -38.76 1.96 8.09
C ILE A 116 -39.85 1.53 7.12
N THR A 117 -40.59 2.49 6.60
CA THR A 117 -41.64 2.28 5.59
C THR A 117 -41.01 2.12 4.20
N GLU A 118 -41.70 1.45 3.28
CA GLU A 118 -41.25 1.37 1.88
C GLU A 118 -41.10 2.75 1.24
N GLY A 119 -41.94 3.73 1.63
CA GLY A 119 -41.82 5.11 1.14
C GLY A 119 -40.50 5.78 1.55
N GLU A 120 -40.02 5.56 2.78
CA GLU A 120 -38.71 6.07 3.22
C GLU A 120 -37.55 5.41 2.44
N VAL A 121 -37.71 4.16 2.02
CA VAL A 121 -36.75 3.46 1.14
C VAL A 121 -36.75 4.09 -0.25
N ASP A 122 -37.93 4.37 -0.80
CA ASP A 122 -38.10 5.03 -2.11
C ASP A 122 -37.46 6.42 -2.11
N ASP A 123 -37.71 7.21 -1.06
CA ASP A 123 -37.14 8.54 -0.89
C ASP A 123 -35.61 8.50 -0.83
N ALA A 124 -35.04 7.51 -0.13
CA ALA A 124 -33.59 7.31 -0.08
C ALA A 124 -33.03 6.96 -1.46
N ILE A 125 -33.68 6.06 -2.22
CA ILE A 125 -33.28 5.70 -3.59
C ILE A 125 -33.35 6.91 -4.52
N ALA A 126 -34.42 7.70 -4.44
CA ALA A 126 -34.59 8.93 -5.21
C ALA A 126 -33.49 9.94 -4.90
N GLN A 127 -33.15 10.15 -3.62
CA GLN A 127 -32.05 11.02 -3.22
C GLN A 127 -30.69 10.55 -3.75
N MET A 128 -30.41 9.24 -3.73
CA MET A 128 -29.18 8.69 -4.32
C MET A 128 -29.14 8.94 -5.83
N THR A 129 -30.25 8.67 -6.53
CA THR A 129 -30.38 8.83 -7.98
C THR A 129 -30.20 10.30 -8.40
N ASN A 130 -30.79 11.23 -7.65
CA ASN A 130 -30.62 12.68 -7.86
C ASN A 130 -29.17 13.16 -7.69
N ARG A 131 -28.34 12.40 -6.97
CA ARG A 131 -26.89 12.65 -6.84
C ARG A 131 -26.06 11.96 -7.92
N GLY A 132 -26.70 11.34 -8.92
CA GLY A 132 -26.05 10.64 -10.03
C GLY A 132 -25.70 9.18 -9.76
N PHE A 133 -26.24 8.58 -8.70
CA PHE A 133 -26.04 7.16 -8.43
C PHE A 133 -27.03 6.29 -9.21
N ASP A 134 -26.51 5.36 -10.00
CA ASP A 134 -27.30 4.43 -10.80
C ASP A 134 -27.79 3.24 -9.97
N TYR A 135 -28.87 3.44 -9.20
CA TYR A 135 -29.48 2.38 -8.38
C TYR A 135 -30.00 1.23 -9.25
N GLU A 136 -30.69 1.55 -10.35
CA GLU A 136 -31.26 0.56 -11.27
C GLU A 136 -30.18 -0.32 -11.91
N GLY A 137 -29.07 0.29 -12.34
CA GLY A 137 -27.92 -0.45 -12.87
C GLY A 137 -27.30 -1.39 -11.82
N LEU A 138 -27.15 -0.94 -10.57
CA LEU A 138 -26.68 -1.79 -9.48
C LEU A 138 -27.66 -2.95 -9.20
N ALA A 139 -28.96 -2.65 -9.09
CA ALA A 139 -30.00 -3.66 -8.84
C ALA A 139 -30.05 -4.70 -9.97
N GLY A 140 -29.98 -4.25 -11.22
CA GLY A 140 -29.89 -5.10 -12.41
C GLY A 140 -28.65 -5.99 -12.38
N ASN A 141 -27.49 -5.44 -12.03
CA ASN A 141 -26.23 -6.18 -11.90
C ASN A 141 -26.28 -7.24 -10.80
N LEU A 142 -26.80 -6.90 -9.61
CA LEU A 142 -26.93 -7.83 -8.49
C LEU A 142 -27.93 -8.95 -8.79
N ARG A 143 -29.02 -8.64 -9.50
CA ARG A 143 -29.98 -9.63 -9.97
C ARG A 143 -29.33 -10.60 -10.97
N GLN A 144 -28.64 -10.10 -11.99
CA GLN A 144 -28.04 -10.91 -13.05
C GLN A 144 -26.84 -11.73 -12.55
N ASN A 145 -25.94 -11.12 -11.76
CA ASN A 145 -24.65 -11.73 -11.40
C ASN A 145 -24.68 -12.45 -10.05
N ARG A 146 -25.61 -12.13 -9.16
CA ARG A 146 -25.70 -12.71 -7.81
C ARG A 146 -27.06 -13.32 -7.47
N GLY A 147 -28.02 -13.27 -8.39
CA GLY A 147 -29.37 -13.78 -8.15
C GLY A 147 -30.10 -13.07 -7.01
N MET A 148 -29.69 -11.85 -6.65
CA MET A 148 -30.28 -11.09 -5.54
C MET A 148 -31.51 -10.31 -6.03
N PRO A 149 -32.72 -10.62 -5.53
CA PRO A 149 -33.92 -9.86 -5.89
C PRO A 149 -33.86 -8.44 -5.33
N GLU A 150 -34.45 -7.47 -6.04
CA GLU A 150 -34.50 -6.07 -5.61
C GLU A 150 -35.15 -5.89 -4.22
N LYS A 151 -36.18 -6.69 -3.90
CA LYS A 151 -36.79 -6.71 -2.56
C LYS A 151 -35.76 -6.97 -1.45
N THR A 152 -34.74 -7.79 -1.71
CA THR A 152 -33.65 -8.05 -0.75
C THR A 152 -32.75 -6.83 -0.61
N LEU A 153 -32.39 -6.19 -1.73
CA LEU A 153 -31.61 -4.96 -1.76
C LEU A 153 -32.31 -3.82 -0.99
N ARG A 154 -33.61 -3.64 -1.23
CA ARG A 154 -34.48 -2.72 -0.48
C ARG A 154 -34.52 -3.05 1.01
N GLY A 155 -34.65 -4.33 1.38
CA GLY A 155 -34.64 -4.75 2.78
C GLY A 155 -33.31 -4.47 3.50
N ILE A 156 -32.17 -4.59 2.80
CA ILE A 156 -30.85 -4.19 3.32
C ILE A 156 -30.80 -2.68 3.56
N LEU A 157 -31.27 -1.90 2.58
CA LEU A 157 -31.37 -0.45 2.69
C LEU A 157 -32.27 -0.02 3.85
N ALA A 158 -33.44 -0.65 4.00
CA ALA A 158 -34.37 -0.39 5.10
C ALA A 158 -33.74 -0.65 6.48
N ARG A 159 -33.00 -1.75 6.66
CA ARG A 159 -32.31 -2.02 7.94
C ARG A 159 -31.24 -0.96 8.26
N TRP A 160 -30.48 -0.52 7.25
CA TRP A 160 -29.52 0.56 7.42
C TRP A 160 -30.20 1.90 7.78
N LEU A 161 -31.28 2.24 7.10
CA LEU A 161 -32.09 3.42 7.43
C LEU A 161 -32.65 3.35 8.85
N GLY A 162 -33.05 2.16 9.33
CA GLY A 162 -33.52 1.94 10.69
C GLY A 162 -32.44 2.21 11.74
N VAL A 163 -31.23 1.69 11.52
CA VAL A 163 -30.05 1.99 12.36
C VAL A 163 -29.79 3.49 12.42
N PHE A 164 -29.83 4.16 11.26
CA PHE A 164 -29.54 5.58 11.17
C PHE A 164 -30.65 6.46 11.77
N LYS A 165 -31.92 6.12 11.56
CA LYS A 165 -33.09 6.77 12.19
C LYS A 165 -33.04 6.64 13.71
N ASN A 166 -32.60 5.47 14.21
CA ASN A 166 -32.38 5.28 15.63
C ASN A 166 -31.26 6.19 16.17
N TYR A 167 -30.13 6.29 15.44
CA TYR A 167 -29.06 7.24 15.77
C TYR A 167 -29.55 8.69 15.80
N GLU A 168 -30.30 9.14 14.79
CA GLU A 168 -30.81 10.52 14.73
C GLU A 168 -31.75 10.82 15.90
N ALA A 169 -32.63 9.88 16.25
CA ALA A 169 -33.54 10.03 17.39
C ALA A 169 -32.80 10.08 18.74
N SER A 170 -31.66 9.40 18.85
CA SER A 170 -30.80 9.44 20.04
C SER A 170 -29.82 10.61 20.05
N SER A 171 -29.61 11.26 18.90
CA SER A 171 -28.74 12.41 18.74
C SER A 171 -29.44 13.69 19.16
N VAL A 172 -29.61 13.89 20.46
CA VAL A 172 -30.07 15.19 20.99
C VAL A 172 -28.92 16.19 20.86
N LEU A 173 -28.95 17.00 19.80
CA LEU A 173 -28.04 18.14 19.66
C LEU A 173 -28.48 19.25 20.60
N VAL A 174 -28.07 19.14 21.86
CA VAL A 174 -28.20 20.21 22.84
C VAL A 174 -27.38 21.41 22.34
N PRO A 175 -27.94 22.63 22.33
CA PRO A 175 -27.17 23.82 22.02
C PRO A 175 -25.93 23.89 22.92
N PRO A 176 -24.73 24.19 22.38
CA PRO A 176 -23.55 24.25 23.21
C PRO A 176 -23.70 25.26 24.33
N SER A 177 -23.29 24.87 25.53
CA SER A 177 -23.28 25.76 26.68
C SER A 177 -22.28 26.92 26.48
N GLN A 178 -22.50 28.04 27.18
CA GLN A 178 -21.56 29.16 27.13
C GLN A 178 -20.15 28.76 27.57
N ALA A 179 -20.02 27.82 28.53
CA ALA A 179 -18.74 27.30 28.98
C ALA A 179 -18.01 26.53 27.87
N GLU A 180 -18.71 25.70 27.09
CA GLU A 180 -18.11 24.99 25.96
C GLU A 180 -17.70 25.94 24.83
N LEU A 181 -18.53 26.96 24.54
CA LEU A 181 -18.18 28.00 23.55
C LEU A 181 -16.94 28.78 24.00
N LEU A 182 -16.84 29.12 25.29
CA LEU A 182 -15.68 29.80 25.84
C LEU A 182 -14.43 28.92 25.77
N ASN A 183 -14.54 27.63 26.10
CA ASN A 183 -13.43 26.69 25.99
C ASN A 183 -12.97 26.53 24.52
N LEU A 184 -13.90 26.40 23.57
CA LEU A 184 -13.56 26.35 22.15
C LEU A 184 -12.92 27.67 21.68
N PHE A 185 -13.43 28.82 22.12
CA PHE A 185 -12.84 30.10 21.80
C PHE A 185 -11.40 30.18 22.29
N ARG A 186 -11.15 29.75 23.54
CA ARG A 186 -9.82 29.68 24.12
C ARG A 186 -8.92 28.73 23.33
N ASP A 187 -9.41 27.55 22.97
CA ASP A 187 -8.67 26.58 22.15
C ASP A 187 -8.18 27.18 20.83
N LEU A 188 -9.00 28.03 20.20
CA LEU A 188 -8.72 28.61 18.88
C LEU A 188 -7.96 29.94 18.91
N ASN A 189 -8.15 30.74 19.97
CA ASN A 189 -7.64 32.12 20.06
C ASN A 189 -6.53 32.30 21.10
N GLU A 190 -6.42 31.44 22.12
CA GLU A 190 -5.22 31.44 22.96
C GLU A 190 -4.05 30.98 22.11
N LYS A 191 -3.06 31.85 21.95
CA LYS A 191 -1.82 31.51 21.26
C LYS A 191 -0.65 31.60 22.21
N MET A 192 0.31 30.73 22.02
CA MET A 192 1.51 30.71 22.83
C MET A 192 2.71 30.64 21.90
N ASN A 193 3.72 31.46 22.15
CA ASN A 193 5.03 31.26 21.55
C ASN A 193 5.89 30.45 22.51
N LEU A 194 6.48 29.38 22.01
CA LEU A 194 7.31 28.47 22.78
C LEU A 194 8.74 28.50 22.24
N SER A 195 9.69 28.54 23.17
CA SER A 195 11.07 28.17 22.91
C SER A 195 11.20 26.69 23.27
N VAL A 196 11.37 25.84 22.26
CA VAL A 196 11.38 24.39 22.41
C VAL A 196 12.76 23.86 22.09
N VAL A 197 13.27 22.95 22.91
CA VAL A 197 14.51 22.23 22.63
C VAL A 197 14.29 20.74 22.82
N LYS A 198 14.80 19.95 21.87
CA LYS A 198 14.83 18.49 21.98
C LYS A 198 16.17 18.06 22.56
N LEU A 199 16.13 17.31 23.65
CA LEU A 199 17.25 16.51 24.12
C LEU A 199 17.08 15.08 23.56
N PRO A 200 17.76 14.73 22.46
CA PRO A 200 17.66 13.38 21.89
C PRO A 200 18.33 12.38 22.84
N ALA A 201 17.67 11.25 23.10
CA ALA A 201 18.24 10.18 23.92
C ALA A 201 19.54 9.65 23.28
N GLU A 202 19.64 9.72 21.95
CA GLU A 202 20.83 9.34 21.19
C GLU A 202 22.10 10.10 21.63
N SER A 203 21.97 11.34 22.10
CA SER A 203 23.12 12.13 22.61
C SER A 203 23.74 11.58 23.89
N LEU A 204 23.09 10.60 24.53
CA LEU A 204 23.58 9.94 25.74
C LEU A 204 24.00 8.49 25.47
N LEU A 205 23.94 8.00 24.22
CA LEU A 205 24.31 6.62 23.90
C LEU A 205 25.76 6.30 24.25
N ASP A 206 26.68 7.26 24.14
CA ASP A 206 28.10 7.05 24.47
C ASP A 206 28.31 6.63 25.93
N LYS A 207 27.46 7.09 26.86
CA LYS A 207 27.48 6.66 28.27
C LYS A 207 27.15 5.16 28.43
N PHE A 208 26.43 4.59 27.47
CA PHE A 208 25.96 3.21 27.48
C PHE A 208 26.60 2.35 26.39
N ALA A 209 27.53 2.89 25.59
CA ALA A 209 28.15 2.17 24.48
C ALA A 209 28.89 0.90 24.94
N GLN A 210 29.49 0.94 26.13
CA GLN A 210 30.15 -0.22 26.76
C GLN A 210 29.19 -1.10 27.56
N ALA A 211 28.02 -0.58 27.94
CA ALA A 211 27.00 -1.34 28.64
C ALA A 211 26.30 -2.26 27.63
N LYS A 212 26.63 -3.56 27.70
CA LYS A 212 25.89 -4.60 26.98
C LYS A 212 24.78 -5.11 27.91
N PRO A 213 23.55 -5.32 27.41
CA PRO A 213 22.54 -5.99 28.20
C PRO A 213 23.05 -7.38 28.58
N THR A 214 22.76 -7.83 29.80
CA THR A 214 22.94 -9.24 30.14
C THR A 214 22.01 -10.11 29.28
N ASP A 215 22.32 -11.40 29.12
CA ASP A 215 21.46 -12.31 28.33
C ASP A 215 20.00 -12.28 28.83
N ALA A 216 19.79 -12.20 30.14
CA ALA A 216 18.47 -12.07 30.75
C ALA A 216 17.77 -10.74 30.37
N GLN A 217 18.51 -9.62 30.33
CA GLN A 217 17.96 -8.32 29.90
C GLN A 217 17.65 -8.30 28.41
N ALA A 218 18.53 -8.89 27.59
CA ALA A 218 18.32 -9.02 26.15
C ALA A 218 17.08 -9.88 25.85
N GLN A 219 16.93 -11.00 26.56
CA GLN A 219 15.76 -11.87 26.46
C GLN A 219 14.47 -11.16 26.91
N ALA A 220 14.50 -10.44 28.05
CA ALA A 220 13.34 -9.70 28.52
C ALA A 220 12.90 -8.59 27.55
N GLN A 221 13.87 -7.86 26.97
CA GLN A 221 13.61 -6.87 25.93
C GLN A 221 13.03 -7.55 24.68
N PHE A 222 13.61 -8.67 24.25
CA PHE A 222 13.12 -9.45 23.13
C PHE A 222 11.67 -9.88 23.33
N ASP A 223 11.35 -10.55 24.44
CA ASP A 223 10.01 -11.05 24.73
C ASP A 223 8.95 -9.95 24.77
N LYS A 224 9.32 -8.76 25.25
CA LYS A 224 8.44 -7.59 25.28
C LYS A 224 8.10 -7.04 23.88
N TYR A 225 9.01 -7.14 22.92
CA TYR A 225 8.88 -6.49 21.60
C TYR A 225 8.87 -7.46 20.40
N LYS A 226 9.03 -8.78 20.60
CA LYS A 226 9.10 -9.79 19.52
C LYS A 226 7.85 -9.90 18.65
N ASN A 227 6.69 -9.48 19.18
CA ASN A 227 5.41 -9.50 18.47
C ASN A 227 5.04 -8.12 17.87
N ARG A 228 5.95 -7.14 17.92
CA ARG A 228 5.71 -5.79 17.38
C ARG A 228 6.55 -5.53 16.14
N LEU A 229 5.95 -4.90 15.14
CA LEU A 229 6.70 -4.43 13.97
C LEU A 229 7.59 -3.24 14.35
N PRO A 230 8.85 -3.21 13.91
CA PRO A 230 9.72 -2.05 14.12
C PRO A 230 9.12 -0.81 13.45
N GLY A 231 9.26 0.35 14.08
CA GLY A 231 8.77 1.63 13.56
C GLY A 231 7.27 1.89 13.77
N ARG A 232 6.52 0.97 14.39
CA ARG A 232 5.10 1.19 14.71
C ARG A 232 4.91 1.62 16.16
N PHE A 233 4.33 2.80 16.36
CA PHE A 233 4.01 3.32 17.68
C PHE A 233 2.68 2.77 18.19
N SER A 234 2.65 2.34 19.45
CA SER A 234 1.41 2.03 20.17
C SER A 234 0.83 3.23 20.92
N GLY A 235 1.54 4.36 20.93
CA GLY A 235 1.21 5.59 21.65
C GLY A 235 2.45 6.42 21.97
N PHE A 236 2.25 7.63 22.50
CA PHE A 236 3.33 8.59 22.80
C PHE A 236 4.34 8.07 23.84
N ASP A 237 3.87 7.28 24.79
CA ASP A 237 4.68 6.70 25.88
C ASP A 237 5.30 5.34 25.52
N SER A 238 5.33 5.00 24.23
CA SER A 238 5.96 3.77 23.74
C SER A 238 7.08 4.07 22.75
N PHE A 239 8.18 3.33 22.87
CA PHE A 239 9.17 3.27 21.80
C PHE A 239 8.59 2.51 20.61
N ASP A 240 9.13 2.78 19.43
CA ASP A 240 8.88 2.06 18.18
C ASP A 240 9.70 0.76 18.05
N PHE A 241 10.17 0.22 19.18
CA PHE A 241 10.88 -1.05 19.20
C PHE A 241 9.97 -2.18 18.72
N GLY A 242 10.55 -3.08 17.94
CA GLY A 242 9.86 -4.22 17.41
C GLY A 242 10.85 -5.20 16.78
N TYR A 243 10.70 -6.48 17.12
CA TYR A 243 11.51 -7.57 16.56
C TYR A 243 10.70 -8.54 15.71
N LEU A 244 9.39 -8.25 15.50
CA LEU A 244 8.58 -9.00 14.55
C LEU A 244 9.19 -8.82 13.17
N GLN A 245 9.59 -9.94 12.56
CA GLN A 245 10.12 -9.88 11.22
C GLN A 245 8.97 -9.49 10.29
N PRO A 246 9.11 -8.41 9.49
CA PRO A 246 8.06 -8.03 8.55
C PRO A 246 7.84 -9.17 7.54
N PRO A 247 6.70 -9.20 6.85
CA PRO A 247 6.50 -10.17 5.78
C PRO A 247 7.60 -10.02 4.74
N ARG A 248 8.00 -11.14 4.12
CA ARG A 248 9.06 -11.20 3.10
C ARG A 248 8.60 -12.00 1.90
N VAL A 249 8.98 -11.58 0.70
CA VAL A 249 8.70 -12.31 -0.54
C VAL A 249 9.94 -12.42 -1.39
N ALA A 250 10.07 -13.54 -2.08
CA ALA A 250 10.97 -13.69 -3.21
C ALA A 250 10.16 -13.52 -4.49
N ILE A 251 10.60 -12.62 -5.36
CA ILE A 251 9.93 -12.32 -6.63
C ILE A 251 10.88 -12.70 -7.74
N ALA A 252 10.45 -13.63 -8.59
CA ALA A 252 11.10 -13.84 -9.88
C ALA A 252 10.36 -13.03 -10.93
N TYR A 253 11.09 -12.46 -11.87
CA TYR A 253 10.51 -11.65 -12.92
C TYR A 253 11.33 -11.67 -14.21
N LEU A 254 10.61 -11.45 -15.31
CA LEU A 254 11.12 -11.29 -16.65
C LEU A 254 10.70 -9.91 -17.16
N PHE A 255 11.69 -9.07 -17.40
CA PHE A 255 11.53 -7.75 -17.98
C PHE A 255 11.65 -7.83 -19.50
N VAL A 256 10.63 -7.34 -20.20
CA VAL A 256 10.62 -7.11 -21.65
C VAL A 256 10.99 -5.65 -21.90
N ASN A 257 12.18 -5.43 -22.45
CA ASN A 257 12.79 -4.11 -22.61
C ASN A 257 12.28 -3.41 -23.88
N GLN A 258 11.35 -2.48 -23.73
CA GLN A 258 10.76 -1.74 -24.85
C GLN A 258 11.79 -0.88 -25.57
N THR A 259 12.73 -0.29 -24.84
CA THR A 259 13.81 0.53 -25.42
C THR A 259 14.71 -0.31 -26.34
N ALA A 260 15.02 -1.56 -25.97
CA ALA A 260 15.77 -2.48 -26.82
C ALA A 260 15.00 -2.84 -28.10
N VAL A 261 13.70 -3.14 -27.98
CA VAL A 261 12.84 -3.46 -29.13
C VAL A 261 12.69 -2.26 -30.07
N GLN A 262 12.52 -1.05 -29.52
CA GLN A 262 12.45 0.18 -30.31
C GLN A 262 13.71 0.41 -31.15
N ARG A 263 14.90 0.17 -30.59
CA ARG A 263 16.17 0.30 -31.32
C ARG A 263 16.38 -0.79 -32.37
N ALA A 264 15.77 -1.94 -32.18
CA ALA A 264 15.90 -3.09 -33.08
C ALA A 264 14.91 -3.03 -34.25
N THR A 265 13.77 -2.37 -34.07
CA THR A 265 12.67 -2.41 -35.02
C THR A 265 12.91 -1.42 -36.16
N LYS A 266 12.94 -1.91 -37.39
CA LYS A 266 12.87 -1.09 -38.60
C LYS A 266 11.45 -1.06 -39.13
N VAL A 267 11.04 0.07 -39.68
CA VAL A 267 9.78 0.18 -40.43
C VAL A 267 9.98 -0.52 -41.78
N PRO A 268 9.15 -1.50 -42.15
CA PRO A 268 9.17 -2.11 -43.48
C PRO A 268 9.11 -1.06 -44.59
N LEU A 269 9.84 -1.25 -45.68
CA LEU A 269 9.86 -0.29 -46.79
C LEU A 269 8.47 -0.10 -47.40
N GLU A 270 7.69 -1.18 -47.47
CA GLU A 270 6.30 -1.20 -47.92
C GLU A 270 5.43 -0.25 -47.09
N ASP A 271 5.47 -0.34 -45.76
CA ASP A 271 4.73 0.56 -44.85
C ASP A 271 5.11 2.04 -45.03
N ILE A 272 6.40 2.33 -45.27
CA ILE A 272 6.88 3.70 -45.53
C ILE A 272 6.30 4.20 -46.87
N GLN A 273 6.32 3.36 -47.90
CA GLN A 273 5.83 3.70 -49.24
C GLN A 273 4.31 3.88 -49.25
N ASP A 274 3.57 3.00 -48.58
CA ASP A 274 2.13 3.09 -48.41
C ASP A 274 1.73 4.34 -47.62
N PHE A 275 2.44 4.65 -46.54
CA PHE A 275 2.19 5.87 -45.78
C PHE A 275 2.43 7.12 -46.63
N TYR A 276 3.52 7.17 -47.40
CA TYR A 276 3.80 8.27 -48.33
C TYR A 276 2.67 8.43 -49.35
N ASN A 277 2.28 7.34 -50.02
CA ASN A 277 1.23 7.35 -51.05
C ASN A 277 -0.12 7.81 -50.50
N ASN A 278 -0.47 7.39 -49.28
CA ASN A 278 -1.75 7.72 -48.65
C ASN A 278 -1.77 9.11 -47.97
N ASN A 279 -0.61 9.74 -47.76
CA ASN A 279 -0.49 10.99 -47.00
C ASN A 279 0.35 12.07 -47.72
N GLN A 280 0.39 12.06 -49.07
CA GLN A 280 1.20 13.01 -49.86
C GLN A 280 0.95 14.48 -49.48
N ALA A 281 -0.29 14.83 -49.11
CA ALA A 281 -0.64 16.18 -48.67
C ALA A 281 0.12 16.65 -47.40
N GLN A 282 0.59 15.74 -46.55
CA GLN A 282 1.40 16.08 -45.37
C GLN A 282 2.86 16.40 -45.72
N PHE A 283 3.27 16.14 -46.96
CA PHE A 283 4.64 16.31 -47.46
C PHE A 283 4.72 17.39 -48.56
N THR A 284 3.66 18.19 -48.73
CA THR A 284 3.66 19.36 -49.60
C THR A 284 4.30 20.54 -48.87
N GLU A 285 5.35 21.12 -49.44
CA GLU A 285 6.01 22.32 -48.91
C GLU A 285 5.13 23.57 -49.11
N GLU A 286 5.47 24.66 -48.42
CA GLU A 286 4.76 25.96 -48.56
C GLU A 286 4.76 26.49 -50.01
N SER A 287 5.72 26.03 -50.83
CA SER A 287 5.80 26.29 -52.27
C SER A 287 4.74 25.59 -53.10
N GLY A 288 3.97 24.66 -52.51
CA GLY A 288 3.03 23.78 -53.21
C GLY A 288 3.70 22.55 -53.84
N GLN A 289 5.02 22.38 -53.72
CA GLN A 289 5.74 21.22 -54.24
C GLN A 289 5.70 20.06 -53.24
N VAL A 290 5.32 18.87 -53.70
CA VAL A 290 5.34 17.64 -52.89
C VAL A 290 6.77 17.12 -52.82
N LYS A 291 7.32 16.94 -51.61
CA LYS A 291 8.63 16.29 -51.39
C LYS A 291 8.65 14.92 -52.03
N THR A 292 9.77 14.51 -52.62
CA THR A 292 9.88 13.16 -53.19
C THR A 292 9.86 12.09 -52.09
N PHE A 293 9.59 10.83 -52.45
CA PHE A 293 9.65 9.72 -51.49
C PHE A 293 11.02 9.61 -50.80
N ALA A 294 12.11 9.85 -51.54
CA ALA A 294 13.46 9.81 -51.00
C ALA A 294 13.67 10.88 -49.91
N ASP A 295 13.14 12.09 -50.15
CA ASP A 295 13.25 13.22 -49.22
C ASP A 295 12.33 13.06 -48.00
N ALA A 296 11.12 12.52 -48.20
CA ALA A 296 10.14 12.33 -47.13
C ALA A 296 10.43 11.08 -46.26
N ARG A 297 11.28 10.15 -46.72
CA ARG A 297 11.49 8.84 -46.10
C ARG A 297 11.88 8.91 -44.62
N SER A 298 12.81 9.79 -44.25
CA SER A 298 13.28 9.94 -42.87
C SER A 298 12.17 10.43 -41.94
N GLU A 299 11.39 11.43 -42.37
CA GLU A 299 10.23 11.97 -41.64
C GLU A 299 9.14 10.91 -41.45
N ILE A 300 8.91 10.07 -42.48
CA ILE A 300 7.95 8.96 -42.39
C ILE A 300 8.43 7.89 -41.40
N ILE A 301 9.71 7.53 -41.44
CA ILE A 301 10.29 6.58 -40.49
C ILE A 301 10.13 7.10 -39.06
N GLU A 302 10.40 8.37 -38.81
CA GLU A 302 10.24 8.98 -37.48
C GLU A 302 8.79 8.90 -36.99
N LYS A 303 7.81 9.12 -37.87
CA LYS A 303 6.38 8.98 -37.56
C LYS A 303 5.95 7.54 -37.31
N LEU A 304 6.41 6.58 -38.12
CA LEU A 304 5.99 5.18 -38.07
C LEU A 304 6.77 4.32 -37.07
N ALA A 305 8.01 4.70 -36.72
CA ALA A 305 8.87 3.90 -35.84
C ALA A 305 8.26 3.62 -34.46
N PRO A 306 7.60 4.58 -33.77
CA PRO A 306 6.93 4.29 -32.50
C PRO A 306 5.82 3.24 -32.63
N GLN A 307 5.03 3.30 -33.71
CA GLN A 307 3.94 2.36 -33.98
C GLN A 307 4.48 0.96 -34.31
N ALA A 308 5.43 0.86 -35.25
CA ALA A 308 6.07 -0.40 -35.61
C ALA A 308 6.71 -1.06 -34.38
N SER A 309 7.42 -0.27 -33.57
CA SER A 309 8.05 -0.74 -32.33
C SER A 309 7.02 -1.19 -31.29
N ALA A 310 5.89 -0.50 -31.17
CA ALA A 310 4.82 -0.87 -30.24
C ALA A 310 4.16 -2.19 -30.65
N VAL A 311 3.87 -2.37 -31.95
CA VAL A 311 3.36 -3.64 -32.50
C VAL A 311 4.36 -4.77 -32.24
N LYS A 312 5.64 -4.56 -32.56
CA LYS A 312 6.67 -5.57 -32.35
C LYS A 312 6.87 -5.92 -30.87
N PHE A 313 6.82 -4.92 -30.00
CA PHE A 313 6.89 -5.11 -28.56
C PHE A 313 5.72 -5.95 -28.03
N GLN A 314 4.48 -5.70 -28.49
CA GLN A 314 3.33 -6.52 -28.11
C GLN A 314 3.44 -7.95 -28.64
N GLN A 315 3.94 -8.14 -29.87
CA GLN A 315 4.19 -9.47 -30.41
C GLN A 315 5.17 -10.26 -29.53
N ILE A 316 6.33 -9.67 -29.21
CA ILE A 316 7.34 -10.31 -28.36
C ILE A 316 6.78 -10.64 -26.98
N LEU A 317 6.01 -9.71 -26.39
CA LEU A 317 5.38 -9.93 -25.11
C LEU A 317 4.42 -11.14 -25.13
N GLU A 318 3.58 -11.24 -26.16
CA GLU A 318 2.60 -12.34 -26.26
C GLU A 318 3.29 -13.69 -26.52
N GLU A 319 4.31 -13.73 -27.37
CA GLU A 319 5.13 -14.93 -27.60
C GLU A 319 5.80 -15.40 -26.30
N VAL A 320 6.37 -14.47 -25.53
CA VAL A 320 6.98 -14.77 -24.24
C VAL A 320 5.95 -15.27 -23.24
N ARG A 321 4.74 -14.70 -23.21
CA ARG A 321 3.63 -15.17 -22.35
C ARG A 321 3.20 -16.58 -22.72
N GLN A 322 3.08 -16.86 -24.00
CA GLN A 322 2.76 -18.20 -24.49
C GLN A 322 3.84 -19.20 -24.10
N ALA A 323 5.11 -18.85 -24.28
CA ALA A 323 6.25 -19.70 -23.90
C ALA A 323 6.29 -19.96 -22.37
N LEU A 324 6.01 -18.95 -21.54
CA LEU A 324 5.89 -19.10 -20.09
C LEU A 324 4.73 -20.00 -19.69
N SER A 325 3.57 -19.87 -20.36
CA SER A 325 2.42 -20.73 -20.13
C SER A 325 2.75 -22.20 -20.43
N GLN A 326 3.39 -22.45 -21.57
CA GLN A 326 3.83 -23.80 -21.99
C GLN A 326 4.86 -24.39 -21.02
N ALA A 327 5.92 -23.65 -20.68
CA ALA A 327 6.96 -24.12 -19.76
C ALA A 327 6.37 -24.46 -18.37
N ARG A 328 5.40 -23.66 -17.89
CA ARG A 328 4.71 -23.93 -16.62
C ARG A 328 3.86 -25.19 -16.65
N THR A 329 3.23 -25.51 -17.78
CA THR A 329 2.49 -26.79 -17.92
C THR A 329 3.43 -27.99 -17.94
N ALA A 330 4.66 -27.85 -18.45
CA ALA A 330 5.63 -28.94 -18.55
C ALA A 330 6.34 -29.25 -17.22
N GLU A 331 6.80 -28.23 -16.48
CA GLU A 331 7.58 -28.43 -15.25
C GLU A 331 6.72 -28.68 -13.99
N GLY A 332 5.41 -28.48 -14.09
CA GLY A 332 4.52 -28.45 -12.94
C GLY A 332 4.85 -27.28 -11.99
N THR A 333 4.44 -27.37 -10.73
CA THR A 333 4.57 -26.25 -9.77
C THR A 333 5.97 -26.12 -9.14
N LYS A 334 7.00 -26.86 -9.56
CA LYS A 334 8.20 -27.11 -8.71
C LYS A 334 9.37 -26.13 -8.86
N THR A 335 9.54 -25.42 -9.98
CA THR A 335 10.79 -24.74 -10.37
C THR A 335 10.75 -23.19 -10.31
N GLY A 336 9.74 -22.61 -9.65
CA GLY A 336 9.20 -21.25 -9.75
C GLY A 336 10.07 -20.01 -10.07
N GLY A 337 11.40 -20.03 -10.01
CA GLY A 337 12.26 -18.94 -10.50
C GLY A 337 12.98 -19.23 -11.82
N LYS A 338 13.40 -20.48 -12.05
CA LYS A 338 14.26 -20.88 -13.17
C LYS A 338 13.58 -20.76 -14.53
N ILE A 339 12.25 -20.83 -14.55
CA ILE A 339 11.45 -20.70 -15.78
C ILE A 339 11.77 -19.41 -16.54
N PHE A 340 12.04 -18.28 -15.86
CA PHE A 340 12.37 -17.04 -16.55
C PHE A 340 13.77 -17.08 -17.17
N ASP A 341 14.74 -17.68 -16.49
CA ASP A 341 16.09 -17.86 -17.02
C ASP A 341 16.09 -18.79 -18.25
N GLU A 342 15.29 -19.86 -18.22
CA GLU A 342 15.09 -20.77 -19.35
C GLU A 342 14.45 -20.08 -20.55
N ILE A 343 13.47 -19.21 -20.33
CA ILE A 343 12.89 -18.39 -21.40
C ILE A 343 13.94 -17.44 -21.97
N VAL A 344 14.73 -16.76 -21.13
CA VAL A 344 15.82 -15.91 -21.65
C VAL A 344 16.81 -16.74 -22.47
N ALA A 345 17.25 -17.90 -21.98
CA ALA A 345 18.16 -18.78 -22.69
C ALA A 345 17.59 -19.25 -24.04
N LYS A 346 16.30 -19.65 -24.07
CA LYS A 346 15.59 -20.05 -25.30
C LYS A 346 15.59 -18.95 -26.36
N TYR A 347 15.44 -17.69 -25.94
CA TYR A 347 15.41 -16.54 -26.84
C TYR A 347 16.79 -15.90 -27.06
N THR A 348 17.88 -16.47 -26.52
CA THR A 348 19.24 -15.97 -26.72
C THR A 348 19.99 -16.84 -27.73
N ILE A 349 20.06 -16.38 -28.98
CA ILE A 349 20.80 -17.06 -30.05
C ILE A 349 22.22 -16.49 -30.11
N PRO A 350 23.29 -17.30 -30.14
CA PRO A 350 24.64 -16.79 -30.35
C PRO A 350 24.74 -15.98 -31.65
N ALA A 351 25.29 -14.75 -31.58
CA ALA A 351 25.47 -13.90 -32.76
C ALA A 351 26.70 -14.26 -33.61
N THR A 352 27.33 -15.42 -33.37
CA THR A 352 28.62 -15.83 -33.95
C THR A 352 28.67 -15.69 -35.47
N GLU A 353 27.62 -16.12 -36.17
CA GLU A 353 27.59 -16.06 -37.64
C GLU A 353 27.56 -14.61 -38.16
N LEU A 354 26.78 -13.73 -37.54
CA LEU A 354 26.74 -12.31 -37.91
C LEU A 354 28.03 -11.59 -37.54
N LEU A 355 28.60 -11.93 -36.38
CA LEU A 355 29.81 -11.31 -35.84
C LEU A 355 31.07 -11.66 -36.63
N LEU A 356 31.18 -12.88 -37.18
CA LEU A 356 32.33 -13.33 -37.96
C LEU A 356 32.34 -12.83 -39.42
N ARG A 357 31.28 -12.13 -39.85
CA ARG A 357 31.22 -11.57 -41.21
C ARG A 357 32.29 -10.53 -41.40
N LYS A 358 33.04 -10.67 -42.49
CA LYS A 358 34.07 -9.72 -42.88
C LYS A 358 33.44 -8.53 -43.59
N ILE A 359 33.93 -7.36 -43.23
CA ILE A 359 33.64 -6.07 -43.83
C ILE A 359 34.82 -5.75 -44.74
N PRO A 360 34.63 -5.74 -46.08
CA PRO A 360 35.75 -5.61 -47.02
C PRO A 360 36.57 -4.34 -46.76
N VAL A 361 35.89 -3.21 -46.59
CA VAL A 361 36.47 -1.90 -46.28
C VAL A 361 35.51 -1.16 -45.34
N VAL A 362 36.04 -0.57 -44.27
CA VAL A 362 35.32 0.36 -43.40
C VAL A 362 36.13 1.65 -43.27
N ALA A 363 35.45 2.78 -43.46
CA ALA A 363 36.04 4.12 -43.38
C ALA A 363 35.05 5.05 -42.65
N ILE A 364 35.06 4.98 -41.32
CA ILE A 364 34.29 5.85 -40.43
C ILE A 364 35.28 6.83 -39.82
N GLU A 365 35.13 8.13 -40.10
CA GLU A 365 36.04 9.16 -39.61
C GLU A 365 35.26 10.22 -38.83
N GLN A 366 35.50 10.33 -37.52
CA GLN A 366 34.92 11.37 -36.66
C GLN A 366 33.39 11.46 -36.71
N GLN A 367 32.71 10.35 -37.02
CA GLN A 367 31.25 10.29 -37.06
C GLN A 367 30.68 10.16 -35.64
N PRO A 368 29.50 10.73 -35.37
CA PRO A 368 28.71 10.40 -34.18
C PRO A 368 28.54 8.88 -34.02
N LEU A 369 28.69 8.36 -32.81
CA LEU A 369 28.61 6.93 -32.50
C LEU A 369 27.36 6.27 -33.09
N GLN A 370 26.19 6.91 -32.99
CA GLN A 370 24.95 6.37 -33.55
C GLN A 370 25.02 6.19 -35.09
N GLU A 371 25.65 7.13 -35.80
CA GLU A 371 25.81 7.11 -37.26
C GLU A 371 26.88 6.10 -37.67
N ALA A 372 27.97 6.02 -36.92
CA ALA A 372 29.01 5.01 -37.10
C ALA A 372 28.44 3.58 -36.98
N ILE A 373 27.56 3.35 -36.00
CA ILE A 373 26.90 2.06 -35.81
C ILE A 373 25.90 1.75 -36.92
N ALA A 374 25.14 2.75 -37.39
CA ALA A 374 24.23 2.59 -38.53
C ALA A 374 24.99 2.25 -39.82
N THR A 375 26.09 2.97 -40.09
CA THR A 375 26.99 2.73 -41.23
C THR A 375 27.57 1.31 -41.18
N LEU A 376 27.98 0.87 -39.98
CA LEU A 376 28.52 -0.47 -39.80
C LEU A 376 27.49 -1.57 -40.11
N ALA A 377 26.22 -1.38 -39.71
CA ALA A 377 25.14 -2.30 -40.05
C ALA A 377 24.88 -2.34 -41.56
N GLU A 378 24.86 -1.18 -42.22
CA GLU A 378 24.61 -1.05 -43.66
C GLU A 378 25.66 -1.77 -44.51
N LEU A 379 26.95 -1.69 -44.12
CA LEU A 379 28.05 -2.38 -44.81
C LEU A 379 27.93 -3.93 -44.81
N VAL A 380 27.05 -4.50 -43.96
CA VAL A 380 26.83 -5.94 -43.82
C VAL A 380 25.40 -6.35 -44.20
N SER A 381 24.61 -5.40 -44.72
CA SER A 381 23.29 -5.61 -45.29
C SER A 381 23.33 -6.62 -46.46
N PRO A 382 22.28 -7.45 -46.69
CA PRO A 382 20.97 -7.47 -46.03
C PRO A 382 20.92 -8.30 -44.74
N ARG A 383 22.05 -8.89 -44.31
CA ARG A 383 22.04 -9.92 -43.25
C ARG A 383 22.21 -9.36 -41.85
N LEU A 384 22.73 -8.13 -41.71
CA LEU A 384 22.76 -7.38 -40.46
C LEU A 384 21.85 -6.14 -40.58
N THR A 385 20.64 -6.27 -40.06
CA THR A 385 19.61 -5.24 -40.06
C THR A 385 19.99 -4.10 -39.12
N ALA A 386 20.31 -4.39 -37.86
CA ALA A 386 20.60 -3.36 -36.86
C ALA A 386 21.59 -3.85 -35.79
N ILE A 387 22.21 -2.90 -35.10
CA ILE A 387 23.11 -3.16 -33.98
C ILE A 387 22.58 -2.33 -32.80
N CYS A 388 22.05 -2.99 -31.77
CA CYS A 388 21.54 -2.31 -30.59
C CYS A 388 22.69 -1.94 -29.65
N PHE A 389 23.52 -0.97 -30.05
CA PHE A 389 24.66 -0.53 -29.25
C PHE A 389 24.20 0.24 -27.99
N PRO A 390 24.85 0.05 -26.83
CA PRO A 390 24.40 0.64 -25.57
C PRO A 390 24.83 2.11 -25.44
N TRP A 391 24.06 3.03 -26.01
CA TRP A 391 24.11 4.46 -25.65
C TRP A 391 22.93 4.89 -24.75
N GLY A 392 23.07 5.97 -24.00
CA GLY A 392 22.10 6.46 -23.01
C GLY A 392 22.62 6.40 -21.57
N LYS A 393 21.71 6.52 -20.60
CA LYS A 393 22.01 6.39 -19.17
C LYS A 393 21.81 4.95 -18.73
N PHE A 394 22.82 4.38 -18.09
CA PHE A 394 22.84 3.08 -17.43
C PHE A 394 23.34 3.26 -15.99
N ASP A 395 23.20 2.24 -15.14
CA ASP A 395 23.36 2.35 -13.69
C ASP A 395 24.55 3.21 -13.21
N SER A 396 25.74 3.01 -13.77
CA SER A 396 26.95 3.81 -13.47
C SER A 396 27.62 4.40 -14.71
N LEU A 397 26.98 4.32 -15.88
CA LEU A 397 27.60 4.64 -17.17
C LEU A 397 26.64 5.47 -18.01
N THR A 398 27.08 6.62 -18.51
CA THR A 398 26.33 7.42 -19.48
C THR A 398 27.13 7.53 -20.75
N ILE A 399 26.54 7.10 -21.87
CA ILE A 399 27.18 7.12 -23.19
C ILE A 399 26.37 8.06 -24.08
N ASP A 400 27.00 9.15 -24.51
CA ASP A 400 26.41 10.09 -25.45
C ASP A 400 26.42 9.48 -26.86
N PRO A 401 25.27 9.33 -27.54
CA PRO A 401 25.23 8.85 -28.93
C PRO A 401 25.97 9.77 -29.93
N LYS A 402 26.30 11.01 -29.54
CA LYS A 402 27.01 12.00 -30.36
C LYS A 402 28.53 11.98 -30.17
N ILE A 403 29.07 11.11 -29.31
CA ILE A 403 30.52 10.97 -29.19
C ILE A 403 31.12 10.61 -30.54
N LYS A 404 32.15 11.34 -30.96
CA LYS A 404 32.82 11.10 -32.25
C LYS A 404 33.74 9.90 -32.14
N VAL A 405 33.59 8.97 -33.07
CA VAL A 405 34.38 7.73 -33.14
C VAL A 405 34.96 7.56 -34.53
N SER A 406 36.07 6.83 -34.62
CA SER A 406 36.72 6.50 -35.90
C SER A 406 36.97 5.01 -36.02
N LEU A 407 36.74 4.45 -37.20
CA LEU A 407 37.03 3.07 -37.52
C LEU A 407 37.48 2.98 -38.98
N ILE A 408 38.77 2.75 -39.18
CA ILE A 408 39.36 2.50 -40.50
C ILE A 408 39.94 1.09 -40.50
N GLY A 409 39.63 0.31 -41.53
CA GLY A 409 40.19 -1.02 -41.69
C GLY A 409 39.72 -1.74 -42.94
N ARG A 410 40.40 -2.83 -43.26
CA ARG A 410 40.02 -3.75 -44.33
C ARG A 410 39.84 -5.14 -43.75
N ASN A 411 38.89 -5.89 -44.29
CA ASN A 411 38.60 -7.27 -43.89
C ASN A 411 38.36 -7.47 -42.37
N LEU A 412 37.88 -6.44 -41.67
CA LEU A 412 37.54 -6.56 -40.25
C LEU A 412 36.28 -7.40 -40.11
N THR A 413 36.21 -8.26 -39.11
CA THR A 413 34.95 -8.87 -38.69
C THR A 413 34.05 -7.84 -38.00
N VAL A 414 32.74 -8.05 -38.02
CA VAL A 414 31.80 -7.21 -37.25
C VAL A 414 32.15 -7.19 -35.77
N ALA A 415 32.58 -8.33 -35.19
CA ALA A 415 33.06 -8.39 -33.81
C ALA A 415 34.27 -7.47 -33.55
N GLU A 416 35.28 -7.50 -34.43
CA GLU A 416 36.48 -6.64 -34.29
C GLU A 416 36.13 -5.17 -34.45
N ALA A 417 35.26 -4.84 -35.41
CA ALA A 417 34.77 -3.48 -35.60
C ALA A 417 34.05 -2.95 -34.35
N LEU A 418 33.12 -3.73 -33.80
CA LEU A 418 32.39 -3.38 -32.58
C LEU A 418 33.32 -3.26 -31.36
N ALA A 419 34.31 -4.16 -31.22
CA ALA A 419 35.29 -4.08 -30.15
C ALA A 419 36.16 -2.82 -30.24
N LYS A 420 36.59 -2.44 -31.45
CA LYS A 420 37.36 -1.20 -31.69
C LYS A 420 36.55 0.06 -31.43
N LEU A 421 35.28 0.08 -31.79
CA LEU A 421 34.38 1.19 -31.46
C LEU A 421 34.11 1.27 -29.95
N ALA A 422 33.83 0.13 -29.30
CA ALA A 422 33.61 0.08 -27.86
C ALA A 422 34.85 0.51 -27.06
N GLY A 423 36.06 0.17 -27.53
CA GLY A 423 37.33 0.57 -26.90
C GLY A 423 37.60 2.07 -26.91
N GLN A 424 36.89 2.85 -27.73
CA GLN A 424 36.98 4.31 -27.75
C GLN A 424 36.08 4.99 -26.70
N ILE A 425 35.22 4.24 -26.01
CA ILE A 425 34.25 4.77 -25.05
C ILE A 425 34.76 4.51 -23.62
N PRO A 426 35.14 5.55 -22.86
CA PRO A 426 35.66 5.39 -21.52
C PRO A 426 34.67 4.68 -20.58
N GLY A 427 35.13 3.65 -19.88
CA GLY A 427 34.34 2.92 -18.88
C GLY A 427 33.33 1.92 -19.44
N LEU A 428 33.23 1.75 -20.76
CA LEU A 428 32.36 0.73 -21.36
C LEU A 428 32.97 -0.67 -21.14
N PRO A 429 32.30 -1.58 -20.40
CA PRO A 429 32.78 -2.95 -20.24
C PRO A 429 32.79 -3.71 -21.56
N LYS A 430 33.59 -4.79 -21.62
CA LYS A 430 33.60 -5.72 -22.76
C LYS A 430 32.19 -6.27 -23.00
N LEU A 431 31.67 -6.03 -24.20
CA LEU A 431 30.34 -6.48 -24.61
C LEU A 431 30.38 -7.91 -25.16
N GLN A 432 29.35 -8.68 -24.85
CA GLN A 432 29.05 -9.96 -25.51
C GLN A 432 27.75 -9.79 -26.28
N TRP A 433 27.65 -10.40 -27.46
CA TRP A 433 26.55 -10.17 -28.39
C TRP A 433 25.73 -11.43 -28.64
N ALA A 434 24.42 -11.26 -28.73
CA ALA A 434 23.46 -12.31 -29.10
C ALA A 434 22.40 -11.75 -30.06
N CYS A 435 21.67 -12.63 -30.72
CA CYS A 435 20.50 -12.32 -31.52
C CYS A 435 19.23 -12.72 -30.76
N PHE A 436 18.10 -12.14 -31.15
CA PHE A 436 16.80 -12.44 -30.59
C PHE A 436 15.87 -13.01 -31.69
N PRO A 437 15.27 -14.20 -31.51
CA PRO A 437 14.32 -14.76 -32.48
C PRO A 437 13.19 -13.78 -32.79
N GLY A 438 12.91 -13.54 -34.08
CA GLY A 438 11.88 -12.60 -34.52
C GLY A 438 12.36 -11.14 -34.63
N LEU A 439 13.61 -10.83 -34.29
CA LEU A 439 14.30 -9.58 -34.63
C LEU A 439 15.50 -9.90 -35.54
N ASP A 440 15.19 -10.33 -36.76
CA ASP A 440 16.15 -10.94 -37.67
C ASP A 440 17.25 -9.96 -38.11
N GLY A 441 18.49 -10.44 -38.08
CA GLY A 441 19.67 -9.64 -38.40
C GLY A 441 19.96 -8.56 -37.37
N VAL A 442 19.44 -8.64 -36.14
CA VAL A 442 19.75 -7.67 -35.07
C VAL A 442 20.65 -8.30 -34.01
N VAL A 443 21.73 -7.60 -33.66
CA VAL A 443 22.64 -8.00 -32.57
C VAL A 443 22.46 -7.10 -31.34
N PHE A 444 22.46 -7.72 -30.17
CA PHE A 444 22.21 -7.09 -28.87
C PHE A 444 23.31 -7.43 -27.85
N PRO A 445 23.69 -6.49 -26.97
CA PRO A 445 24.62 -6.78 -25.90
C PRO A 445 23.91 -7.53 -24.74
N VAL A 446 24.42 -8.72 -24.41
CA VAL A 446 23.92 -9.58 -23.32
C VAL A 446 24.77 -9.51 -22.05
N ALA A 447 26.02 -9.05 -22.16
CA ALA A 447 26.94 -8.85 -21.04
C ALA A 447 27.59 -7.46 -21.08
N GLY A 448 28.03 -6.97 -19.91
CA GLY A 448 28.51 -5.60 -19.73
C GLY A 448 27.34 -4.63 -19.50
N VAL A 449 26.76 -4.13 -20.58
CA VAL A 449 25.52 -3.31 -20.54
C VAL A 449 24.39 -4.12 -21.14
N ARG A 450 23.38 -4.46 -20.32
CA ARG A 450 22.26 -5.31 -20.76
C ARG A 450 21.24 -4.48 -21.53
N LEU A 451 21.27 -4.58 -22.87
CA LEU A 451 20.26 -4.02 -23.77
C LEU A 451 19.58 -5.12 -24.59
N PHE A 452 19.51 -6.32 -24.02
CA PHE A 452 18.77 -7.44 -24.60
C PHE A 452 17.25 -7.24 -24.42
N PRO A 453 16.40 -7.68 -25.37
CA PRO A 453 14.95 -7.54 -25.26
C PRO A 453 14.36 -8.19 -24.02
N LEU A 454 15.01 -9.22 -23.47
CA LEU A 454 14.57 -9.92 -22.26
C LEU A 454 15.62 -9.87 -21.15
N THR A 455 15.19 -9.75 -19.90
CA THR A 455 16.07 -9.90 -18.74
C THR A 455 15.32 -10.59 -17.60
N ALA A 456 15.81 -11.74 -17.17
CA ALA A 456 15.30 -12.47 -16.02
C ALA A 456 16.12 -12.09 -14.77
N GLN A 457 15.43 -11.93 -13.65
CA GLN A 457 16.03 -11.75 -12.32
C GLN A 457 15.14 -12.38 -11.27
N GLN A 458 15.74 -12.77 -10.15
CA GLN A 458 15.03 -13.23 -8.96
C GLN A 458 15.57 -12.48 -7.75
N SER A 459 14.67 -11.99 -6.90
CA SER A 459 15.04 -11.45 -5.59
C SER A 459 15.21 -12.57 -4.57
N ASP A 460 16.04 -12.32 -3.57
CA ASP A 460 16.00 -13.11 -2.33
C ASP A 460 14.64 -12.93 -1.61
N LEU A 461 14.46 -13.67 -0.51
CA LEU A 461 13.32 -13.50 0.39
C LEU A 461 13.45 -12.20 1.20
N LEU A 462 13.00 -11.10 0.61
CA LEU A 462 13.23 -9.74 1.10
C LEU A 462 11.95 -9.08 1.61
N PRO A 463 12.04 -8.19 2.62
CA PRO A 463 10.91 -7.35 3.01
C PRO A 463 10.63 -6.26 1.98
N LEU A 464 9.42 -5.70 2.02
CA LEU A 464 8.95 -4.66 1.10
C LEU A 464 9.93 -3.48 0.95
N GLU A 465 10.48 -2.97 2.05
CA GLU A 465 11.41 -1.82 2.02
C GLU A 465 12.72 -2.12 1.29
N GLN A 466 13.17 -3.37 1.27
CA GLN A 466 14.36 -3.76 0.51
C GLN A 466 14.01 -4.00 -0.96
N LEU A 467 12.85 -4.59 -1.25
CA LEU A 467 12.36 -4.73 -2.63
C LEU A 467 12.13 -3.39 -3.32
N ARG A 468 11.72 -2.35 -2.58
CA ARG A 468 11.62 -0.96 -3.09
C ARG A 468 12.96 -0.36 -3.52
N LYS A 469 14.08 -0.92 -3.11
CA LYS A 469 15.40 -0.50 -3.60
C LYS A 469 15.75 -1.10 -4.95
N ASN A 470 15.04 -2.15 -5.38
CA ASN A 470 15.17 -2.69 -6.73
C ASN A 470 14.50 -1.75 -7.72
N LYS A 471 15.30 -1.19 -8.64
CA LYS A 471 14.89 -0.18 -9.62
C LYS A 471 13.69 -0.61 -10.48
N LEU A 472 13.67 -1.86 -10.95
CA LEU A 472 12.61 -2.38 -11.82
C LEU A 472 11.34 -2.66 -11.03
N LEU A 473 11.45 -3.36 -9.90
CA LEU A 473 10.28 -3.71 -9.08
C LEU A 473 9.64 -2.48 -8.43
N ALA A 474 10.42 -1.48 -8.05
CA ALA A 474 9.93 -0.24 -7.44
C ALA A 474 9.23 0.70 -8.44
N SER A 475 9.62 0.65 -9.72
CA SER A 475 9.01 1.43 -10.80
C SER A 475 7.89 0.68 -11.53
N ALA A 476 7.67 -0.60 -11.19
CA ALA A 476 6.62 -1.42 -11.77
C ALA A 476 5.24 -1.04 -11.23
N ALA A 477 4.41 -0.50 -12.10
CA ALA A 477 3.04 -0.09 -11.82
C ALA A 477 2.06 -0.72 -12.82
N SER A 478 0.83 -1.00 -12.39
CA SER A 478 -0.25 -1.25 -13.36
C SER A 478 -0.75 0.08 -13.93
N ARG A 479 -1.37 0.07 -15.12
CA ARG A 479 -1.95 1.28 -15.75
C ARG A 479 -2.94 2.03 -14.86
N GLU A 480 -3.54 1.33 -13.89
CA GLU A 480 -4.55 1.87 -12.99
C GLU A 480 -3.99 2.35 -11.64
N GLN A 481 -2.85 1.84 -11.15
CA GLN A 481 -2.33 2.17 -9.81
C GLN A 481 -0.78 2.12 -9.74
N ARG A 482 -0.17 3.26 -9.36
CA ARG A 482 1.29 3.50 -9.37
C ARG A 482 2.16 2.66 -8.42
N ALA A 483 1.60 1.83 -7.53
CA ALA A 483 2.38 1.11 -6.49
C ALA A 483 1.95 -0.36 -6.26
N TRP A 484 1.30 -0.97 -7.25
CA TRP A 484 0.56 -2.21 -7.00
C TRP A 484 1.42 -3.48 -6.94
N LEU A 485 2.46 -3.64 -7.78
CA LEU A 485 3.19 -4.93 -7.88
C LEU A 485 3.69 -5.41 -6.52
N LEU A 486 4.49 -4.58 -5.85
CA LEU A 486 5.04 -4.95 -4.55
C LEU A 486 3.95 -5.10 -3.50
N GLN A 487 2.90 -4.28 -3.53
CA GLN A 487 1.78 -4.40 -2.59
C GLN A 487 1.03 -5.73 -2.76
N MET A 488 0.72 -6.16 -3.98
CA MET A 488 0.05 -7.45 -4.17
C MET A 488 1.00 -8.65 -4.04
N ALA A 489 2.30 -8.49 -4.29
CA ALA A 489 3.27 -9.51 -3.91
C ALA A 489 3.18 -9.80 -2.39
N MET A 490 3.04 -8.75 -1.57
CA MET A 490 2.84 -8.88 -0.12
C MET A 490 1.45 -9.41 0.29
N GLN A 491 0.52 -9.58 -0.65
CA GLN A 491 -0.82 -10.12 -0.42
C GLN A 491 -0.99 -11.56 -0.92
N VAL A 492 0.09 -12.27 -1.30
CA VAL A 492 0.00 -13.67 -1.77
C VAL A 492 -0.65 -14.57 -0.70
N ASP A 493 -1.39 -15.61 -1.09
CA ASP A 493 -2.14 -16.49 -0.17
C ASP A 493 -1.32 -16.99 1.05
N ALA A 494 -0.02 -17.23 0.85
CA ALA A 494 0.91 -17.68 1.89
C ALA A 494 1.18 -16.64 3.00
N MET A 495 0.79 -15.38 2.79
CA MET A 495 0.89 -14.29 3.77
C MET A 495 -0.30 -14.24 4.73
N ASN A 496 -1.40 -14.93 4.39
CA ASN A 496 -2.60 -15.00 5.23
C ASN A 496 -2.42 -16.14 6.25
N LEU A 497 -1.82 -15.84 7.40
CA LEU A 497 -1.71 -16.78 8.53
C LEU A 497 -3.08 -17.22 9.08
N ASP A 498 -4.14 -16.48 8.76
CA ASP A 498 -5.48 -16.69 9.30
C ASP A 498 -6.48 -17.11 8.21
N GLN A 499 -6.17 -18.21 7.50
CA GLN A 499 -7.10 -18.80 6.50
C GLN A 499 -8.41 -19.30 7.13
N THR A 500 -8.50 -19.34 8.47
CA THR A 500 -9.68 -19.75 9.22
C THR A 500 -10.78 -18.68 9.29
N GLN A 501 -10.47 -17.38 9.15
CA GLN A 501 -11.42 -16.31 9.53
C GLN A 501 -12.12 -15.58 8.36
N GLY A 502 -11.69 -15.71 7.10
CA GLY A 502 -12.51 -15.10 6.03
C GLY A 502 -11.97 -15.19 4.62
N LYS A 503 -12.90 -15.49 3.69
CA LYS A 503 -12.72 -15.60 2.23
C LYS A 503 -12.30 -14.29 1.53
N GLY A 504 -11.34 -13.54 2.06
CA GLY A 504 -10.55 -12.63 1.25
C GLY A 504 -9.68 -13.49 0.33
N LYS A 505 -10.22 -13.93 -0.82
CA LYS A 505 -9.45 -14.67 -1.83
C LYS A 505 -8.23 -13.81 -2.14
N SER A 506 -7.03 -14.20 -1.68
CA SER A 506 -5.87 -13.52 -2.20
C SER A 506 -5.86 -13.76 -3.70
N LYS A 507 -5.60 -12.67 -4.43
CA LYS A 507 -5.68 -12.69 -5.89
C LYS A 507 -4.52 -13.45 -6.51
N LEU A 508 -3.50 -13.80 -5.72
CA LEU A 508 -2.26 -14.37 -6.21
C LEU A 508 -1.81 -15.56 -5.36
N LYS A 509 -1.63 -16.71 -6.01
CA LYS A 509 -1.00 -17.90 -5.40
C LYS A 509 0.51 -17.87 -5.58
N LEU A 510 1.24 -18.56 -4.71
CA LEU A 510 2.66 -18.82 -4.92
C LEU A 510 2.88 -19.48 -6.29
N ARG A 511 3.89 -19.01 -7.02
CA ARG A 511 4.28 -19.48 -8.36
C ARG A 511 3.18 -19.32 -9.42
N GLN A 512 2.17 -18.50 -9.14
CA GLN A 512 1.23 -18.02 -10.14
C GLN A 512 1.79 -16.75 -10.77
N LEU A 513 1.74 -16.67 -12.10
CA LEU A 513 2.05 -15.43 -12.80
C LEU A 513 1.13 -14.32 -12.31
N GLY A 514 1.75 -13.25 -11.86
CA GLY A 514 1.10 -12.01 -11.58
C GLY A 514 0.62 -11.32 -12.87
N PRO A 515 -0.26 -10.34 -12.72
CA PRO A 515 -0.66 -9.46 -13.80
C PRO A 515 0.54 -8.64 -14.32
N VAL A 516 0.59 -8.41 -15.63
CA VAL A 516 1.68 -7.67 -16.26
C VAL A 516 1.76 -6.25 -15.71
N ALA A 517 2.95 -5.83 -15.30
CA ALA A 517 3.21 -4.48 -14.81
C ALA A 517 4.02 -3.68 -15.84
N THR A 518 3.76 -2.38 -15.97
CA THR A 518 4.55 -1.48 -16.81
C THR A 518 5.62 -0.81 -15.94
N VAL A 519 6.83 -0.71 -16.48
CA VAL A 519 7.99 -0.10 -15.81
C VAL A 519 8.38 1.16 -16.56
N TRP A 520 8.60 2.23 -15.80
CA TRP A 520 9.18 3.49 -16.28
C TRP A 520 10.20 4.00 -15.26
N THR A 521 11.47 4.01 -15.62
CA THR A 521 12.55 4.46 -14.73
C THR A 521 13.03 5.87 -15.09
N GLN A 522 13.69 6.54 -14.14
CA GLN A 522 14.23 7.90 -14.36
C GLN A 522 15.35 7.97 -15.40
N ASP A 523 16.03 6.85 -15.67
CA ASP A 523 17.07 6.72 -16.70
C ASP A 523 16.49 6.39 -18.09
N GLY A 524 15.16 6.35 -18.26
CA GLY A 524 14.51 6.14 -19.55
C GLY A 524 14.37 4.68 -19.96
N LEU A 525 14.59 3.74 -19.03
CA LEU A 525 14.23 2.35 -19.25
C LEU A 525 12.70 2.23 -19.19
N SER A 526 12.14 1.67 -20.25
CA SER A 526 10.70 1.43 -20.36
C SER A 526 10.44 -0.01 -20.79
N GLY A 527 9.33 -0.57 -20.34
CA GLY A 527 8.96 -1.93 -20.72
C GLY A 527 7.88 -2.52 -19.84
N GLN A 528 7.80 -3.84 -19.88
CA GLN A 528 6.83 -4.59 -19.10
C GLN A 528 7.50 -5.71 -18.32
N VAL A 529 6.97 -5.97 -17.13
CA VAL A 529 7.44 -7.00 -16.21
C VAL A 529 6.37 -8.08 -16.08
N LEU A 530 6.76 -9.29 -16.44
CA LEU A 530 6.08 -10.53 -16.10
C LEU A 530 6.71 -11.02 -14.80
N TRP A 531 5.93 -11.34 -13.78
CA TRP A 531 6.48 -11.65 -12.46
C TRP A 531 5.66 -12.71 -11.75
N MET A 532 6.26 -13.33 -10.74
CA MET A 532 5.56 -14.21 -9.80
C MET A 532 6.25 -14.21 -8.44
N VAL A 533 5.48 -14.51 -7.40
CA VAL A 533 6.04 -14.73 -6.07
C VAL A 533 6.50 -16.19 -5.98
N THR A 534 7.81 -16.40 -5.83
CA THR A 534 8.40 -17.75 -5.80
C THR A 534 8.42 -18.35 -4.41
N ASP A 535 8.54 -17.48 -3.41
CA ASP A 535 8.50 -17.80 -1.99
C ASP A 535 7.92 -16.63 -1.18
N ALA A 536 7.29 -16.93 -0.06
CA ALA A 536 6.68 -15.93 0.81
C ALA A 536 6.71 -16.41 2.26
N LYS A 537 7.09 -15.50 3.15
CA LYS A 537 7.08 -15.73 4.58
C LYS A 537 6.26 -14.62 5.25
N PRO A 538 5.17 -14.95 5.96
CA PRO A 538 4.37 -13.97 6.67
C PRO A 538 5.18 -13.27 7.76
N ALA A 539 4.61 -12.19 8.29
CA ALA A 539 5.15 -11.59 9.49
C ALA A 539 5.18 -12.67 10.58
N HIS A 540 6.34 -12.87 11.20
CA HIS A 540 6.51 -13.92 12.19
C HIS A 540 7.43 -13.42 13.29
N SER A 541 7.14 -13.87 14.50
CA SER A 541 8.04 -13.68 15.63
C SER A 541 9.23 -14.60 15.43
N PRO A 542 10.47 -14.09 15.48
CA PRO A 542 11.65 -14.94 15.41
C PRO A 542 11.65 -15.91 16.60
N ALA A 543 12.01 -17.18 16.34
CA ALA A 543 12.05 -18.22 17.38
C ALA A 543 13.24 -18.02 18.32
N GLU A 544 14.35 -17.50 17.79
CA GLU A 544 15.60 -17.29 18.50
C GLU A 544 16.15 -15.88 18.21
N ILE A 545 17.00 -15.39 19.11
CA ILE A 545 17.69 -14.11 18.95
C ILE A 545 18.88 -14.32 18.00
N SER A 546 18.69 -14.02 16.71
CA SER A 546 19.80 -14.03 15.74
C SER A 546 20.85 -12.98 16.09
N PRO A 547 22.10 -13.07 15.58
CA PRO A 547 23.13 -12.05 15.80
C PRO A 547 22.69 -10.63 15.41
N GLU A 548 21.90 -10.49 14.35
CA GLU A 548 21.33 -9.21 13.91
C GLU A 548 20.28 -8.69 14.89
N ILE A 549 19.38 -9.57 15.35
CA ILE A 549 18.38 -9.23 16.37
C ILE A 549 19.09 -8.86 17.68
N HIS A 550 20.15 -9.58 18.07
CA HIS A 550 20.94 -9.27 19.26
C HIS A 550 21.56 -7.87 19.18
N LYS A 551 22.13 -7.51 18.03
CA LYS A 551 22.68 -6.16 17.78
C LYS A 551 21.58 -5.10 17.87
N GLN A 552 20.39 -5.38 17.35
CA GLN A 552 19.24 -4.48 17.44
C GLN A 552 18.74 -4.33 18.88
N ILE A 553 18.55 -5.44 19.62
CA ILE A 553 18.17 -5.45 21.04
C ILE A 553 19.16 -4.64 21.86
N SER A 554 20.46 -4.86 21.66
CA SER A 554 21.51 -4.15 22.40
C SER A 554 21.38 -2.64 22.20
N ARG A 555 21.18 -2.20 20.96
CA ARG A 555 20.99 -0.79 20.63
C ARG A 555 19.70 -0.21 21.23
N ASP A 556 18.59 -0.93 21.10
CA ASP A 556 17.29 -0.48 21.61
C ASP A 556 17.27 -0.42 23.14
N TRP A 557 17.91 -1.38 23.80
CA TRP A 557 18.11 -1.40 25.25
C TRP A 557 18.98 -0.22 25.71
N GLN A 558 20.12 0.01 25.05
CA GLN A 558 20.97 1.18 25.31
C GLN A 558 20.22 2.49 25.12
N LEU A 559 19.37 2.58 24.09
CA LEU A 559 18.54 3.75 23.85
C LEU A 559 17.49 3.96 24.95
N ALA A 560 16.88 2.87 25.44
CA ALA A 560 15.95 2.95 26.57
C ALA A 560 16.65 3.45 27.85
N GLN A 561 17.85 2.93 28.15
CA GLN A 561 18.65 3.41 29.28
C GLN A 561 19.06 4.87 29.12
N ALA A 562 19.50 5.26 27.92
CA ALA A 562 19.85 6.63 27.58
C ALA A 562 18.64 7.58 27.72
N PHE A 563 17.44 7.12 27.34
CA PHE A 563 16.20 7.87 27.54
C PHE A 563 15.86 8.03 29.02
N ASP A 564 15.92 6.96 29.82
CA ASP A 564 15.64 7.02 31.26
C ASP A 564 16.64 7.94 31.99
N GLU A 565 17.91 7.93 31.57
CA GLU A 565 18.95 8.83 32.07
C GLU A 565 18.68 10.30 31.66
N ALA A 566 18.23 10.54 30.43
CA ALA A 566 17.78 11.87 30.02
C ALA A 566 16.60 12.34 30.89
N VAL A 567 15.67 11.44 31.23
CA VAL A 567 14.50 11.77 32.06
C VAL A 567 14.98 12.18 33.45
N LYS A 568 15.87 11.39 34.07
CA LYS A 568 16.48 11.73 35.37
C LYS A 568 17.18 13.09 35.35
N GLN A 569 17.98 13.38 34.32
CA GLN A 569 18.69 14.66 34.18
C GLN A 569 17.75 15.86 34.03
N THR A 570 16.55 15.65 33.49
CA THR A 570 15.61 16.73 33.19
C THR A 570 14.49 16.87 34.22
N GLN A 571 14.22 15.86 35.07
CA GLN A 571 13.18 15.89 36.10
C GLN A 571 13.29 17.06 37.09
N ALA A 572 14.51 17.55 37.34
CA ALA A 572 14.75 18.69 38.23
C ALA A 572 14.45 20.06 37.57
N ILE A 573 14.25 20.10 36.25
CA ILE A 573 14.00 21.34 35.51
C ILE A 573 12.54 21.75 35.70
N LYS A 574 12.36 22.80 36.49
CA LYS A 574 11.06 23.44 36.75
C LYS A 574 11.02 24.87 36.22
N THR A 575 12.18 25.52 36.07
CA THR A 575 12.27 26.93 35.69
C THR A 575 12.95 27.16 34.34
N ALA A 576 12.67 28.32 33.73
CA ALA A 576 13.26 28.74 32.47
C ALA A 576 14.79 28.89 32.56
N GLU A 577 15.31 29.35 33.70
CA GLU A 577 16.75 29.51 33.93
C GLU A 577 17.45 28.14 33.97
N GLN A 578 16.84 27.15 34.63
CA GLN A 578 17.36 25.78 34.66
C GLN A 578 17.40 25.15 33.27
N MET A 579 16.34 25.36 32.48
CA MET A 579 16.29 24.94 31.08
C MET A 579 17.40 25.60 30.27
N GLN A 580 17.58 26.92 30.39
CA GLN A 580 18.60 27.67 29.65
C GLN A 580 20.02 27.25 30.03
N ALA A 581 20.27 26.96 31.32
CA ALA A 581 21.53 26.43 31.79
C ALA A 581 21.86 25.08 31.15
N LEU A 582 20.88 24.16 31.08
CA LEU A 582 21.06 22.87 30.40
C LEU A 582 21.29 23.04 28.89
N VAL A 583 20.51 23.90 28.22
CA VAL A 583 20.66 24.23 26.79
C VAL A 583 22.07 24.72 26.49
N LYS A 584 22.59 25.65 27.29
CA LYS A 584 23.96 26.17 27.16
C LYS A 584 25.00 25.09 27.42
N ALA A 585 24.85 24.31 28.49
CA ALA A 585 25.79 23.24 28.85
C ALA A 585 25.89 22.16 27.77
N ARG A 586 24.79 21.85 27.09
CA ARG A 586 24.70 20.82 26.05
C ARG A 586 24.82 21.37 24.62
N LYS A 587 25.00 22.69 24.45
CA LYS A 587 25.04 23.39 23.16
C LYS A 587 23.83 23.05 22.26
N LEU A 588 22.66 22.93 22.86
CA LEU A 588 21.43 22.66 22.12
C LEU A 588 20.89 23.95 21.50
N THR A 589 20.26 23.84 20.34
CA THR A 589 19.64 24.99 19.66
C THR A 589 18.15 25.01 19.94
N PRO A 590 17.62 26.01 20.68
CA PRO A 590 16.19 26.17 20.84
C PRO A 590 15.55 26.59 19.51
N VAL A 591 14.34 26.10 19.27
CA VAL A 591 13.49 26.43 18.13
C VAL A 591 12.29 27.22 18.65
N GLU A 592 12.06 28.41 18.12
CA GLU A 592 10.87 29.20 18.42
C GLU A 592 9.71 28.74 17.54
N THR A 593 8.55 28.47 18.15
CA THR A 593 7.37 27.98 17.43
C THR A 593 6.63 29.06 16.67
N GLY A 594 6.84 30.32 17.03
CA GLY A 594 5.89 31.39 16.75
C GLY A 594 4.61 31.23 17.60
N LEU A 595 3.67 32.16 17.46
CA LEU A 595 2.37 32.10 18.14
C LEU A 595 1.52 30.94 17.59
N VAL A 596 1.52 29.81 18.30
CA VAL A 596 0.71 28.62 17.99
C VAL A 596 -0.52 28.57 18.86
N ALA A 597 -1.67 28.24 18.28
CA ALA A 597 -2.92 28.07 19.04
C ALA A 597 -2.95 26.73 19.78
N ARG A 598 -3.71 26.64 20.87
CA ARG A 598 -3.90 25.38 21.63
C ARG A 598 -4.47 24.27 20.74
N ARG A 599 -5.40 24.62 19.84
CA ARG A 599 -5.90 23.76 18.75
C ARG A 599 -6.04 24.56 17.47
N MET A 600 -5.79 23.92 16.32
CA MET A 600 -6.02 24.54 15.02
C MET A 600 -7.49 24.49 14.62
N ARG A 601 -7.97 25.54 13.94
CA ARG A 601 -9.35 25.61 13.42
C ARG A 601 -9.69 24.47 12.44
N SER A 602 -8.68 23.97 11.71
CA SER A 602 -8.79 22.80 10.84
C SER A 602 -9.28 21.54 11.55
N ASN A 603 -9.00 21.41 12.86
CA ASN A 603 -9.40 20.24 13.65
C ASN A 603 -10.90 20.18 13.94
N TYR A 604 -11.62 21.30 13.74
CA TYR A 604 -13.07 21.39 13.97
C TYR A 604 -13.89 21.40 12.67
N GLY A 605 -13.25 21.57 11.51
CA GLY A 605 -13.91 21.79 10.22
C GLY A 605 -14.38 20.54 9.48
N GLY A 606 -14.62 19.42 10.15
CA GLY A 606 -15.13 18.18 9.53
C GLY A 606 -14.21 17.50 8.50
N GLY A 607 -13.06 18.11 8.19
CA GLY A 607 -11.99 17.48 7.42
C GLY A 607 -11.35 16.40 8.27
N MET A 608 -11.92 15.20 8.21
CA MET A 608 -11.71 14.09 9.14
C MET A 608 -10.23 13.79 9.48
N PHE A 609 -9.25 14.15 8.63
CA PHE A 609 -7.82 13.92 8.90
C PHE A 609 -6.90 14.90 8.16
N ARG A 610 -7.11 16.22 8.23
CA ARG A 610 -6.03 17.12 7.78
C ARG A 610 -4.97 17.22 8.87
N ASN A 611 -3.94 16.37 8.75
CA ASN A 611 -2.65 16.53 9.41
C ASN A 611 -2.04 17.88 8.98
N THR A 612 -2.46 18.96 9.62
CA THR A 612 -1.76 20.24 9.55
C THR A 612 -0.56 20.12 10.47
N SER A 613 0.50 19.46 9.99
CA SER A 613 1.82 19.52 10.63
C SER A 613 2.18 20.98 10.83
N LEU A 614 2.59 21.37 12.04
CA LEU A 614 3.13 22.71 12.25
C LEU A 614 4.37 22.84 11.35
N PRO A 615 4.40 23.75 10.36
CA PRO A 615 5.50 23.83 9.40
C PRO A 615 6.88 24.05 10.07
N MET A 616 6.88 24.55 11.31
CA MET A 616 8.05 24.88 12.12
C MET A 616 8.48 23.76 13.09
N LEU A 617 7.56 22.89 13.50
CA LEU A 617 7.86 21.73 14.35
C LEU A 617 7.59 20.47 13.54
N LYS A 618 8.55 20.06 12.71
CA LYS A 618 8.45 18.81 11.94
C LYS A 618 8.67 17.63 12.87
N PHE A 619 7.67 17.23 13.65
CA PHE A 619 7.65 15.89 14.21
C PHE A 619 7.27 14.89 13.11
N SER A 620 7.74 13.65 13.23
CA SER A 620 7.52 12.60 12.22
C SER A 620 6.06 12.13 12.10
N ASP A 621 5.21 12.49 13.06
CA ASP A 621 3.81 12.08 13.15
C ASP A 621 3.03 13.25 13.77
N GLY A 622 2.22 13.97 12.97
CA GLY A 622 1.54 15.20 13.39
C GLY A 622 0.61 15.06 14.60
N VAL A 623 0.28 13.83 14.99
CA VAL A 623 -0.42 13.49 16.25
C VAL A 623 0.43 13.85 17.48
N VAL A 624 1.76 13.77 17.36
CA VAL A 624 2.72 14.15 18.41
C VAL A 624 2.69 15.66 18.65
N ASP A 625 2.55 16.48 17.62
CA ASP A 625 2.46 17.95 17.71
C ASP A 625 1.32 18.36 18.63
N MET A 626 0.15 17.76 18.43
CA MET A 626 -1.07 18.10 19.17
C MET A 626 -1.00 17.66 20.63
N TYR A 627 -0.43 16.48 20.90
CA TYR A 627 -0.20 16.03 22.28
C TYR A 627 0.81 16.94 23.00
N PHE A 628 1.92 17.27 22.35
CA PHE A 628 2.92 18.19 22.88
C PHE A 628 2.32 19.57 23.19
N LEU A 629 1.58 20.15 22.24
CA LEU A 629 0.93 21.45 22.45
C LEU A 629 -0.09 21.41 23.58
N GLY A 630 -0.94 20.38 23.66
CA GLY A 630 -1.88 20.22 24.77
C GLY A 630 -1.17 20.26 26.12
N LYS A 631 -0.12 19.46 26.29
CA LYS A 631 0.69 19.44 27.52
C LYS A 631 1.40 20.77 27.77
N ALA A 632 1.92 21.43 26.73
CA ALA A 632 2.57 22.73 26.85
C ALA A 632 1.60 23.79 27.35
N PHE A 633 0.39 23.84 26.80
CA PHE A 633 -0.63 24.77 27.26
C PHE A 633 -1.11 24.46 28.68
N ASP A 634 -1.28 23.19 29.04
CA ASP A 634 -1.68 22.81 30.41
C ASP A 634 -0.61 23.19 31.45
N ALA A 635 0.67 23.11 31.08
CA ALA A 635 1.79 23.43 31.96
C ALA A 635 2.17 24.91 31.99
N LEU A 636 2.11 25.61 30.85
CA LEU A 636 2.72 26.93 30.65
C LEU A 636 1.72 28.05 30.38
N ALA A 637 0.46 27.76 30.04
CA ALA A 637 -0.54 28.81 29.91
C ALA A 637 -0.91 29.38 31.29
N PRO A 638 -1.22 30.68 31.41
CA PRO A 638 -1.70 31.26 32.65
C PRO A 638 -2.99 30.57 33.12
N LYS A 639 -3.11 30.30 34.42
CA LYS A 639 -4.35 29.76 35.00
C LYS A 639 -5.53 30.71 34.85
N ASN A 640 -5.28 32.01 34.95
CA ASN A 640 -6.28 33.05 34.71
C ASN A 640 -5.99 33.74 33.36
N PRO A 641 -6.82 33.53 32.33
CA PRO A 641 -6.60 34.10 30.99
C PRO A 641 -6.77 35.62 30.94
N ASN A 642 -7.43 36.23 31.94
CA ASN A 642 -7.77 37.66 31.95
C ASN A 642 -6.72 38.53 32.65
N LYS A 643 -5.67 37.95 33.22
CA LYS A 643 -4.60 38.72 33.88
C LYS A 643 -3.55 39.18 32.86
N PRO A 644 -3.04 40.41 32.96
CA PRO A 644 -1.85 40.84 32.21
C PRO A 644 -0.72 39.83 32.44
N TYR A 645 -0.11 39.38 31.37
CA TYR A 645 0.87 38.28 31.43
C TYR A 645 2.29 38.80 31.30
N GLU A 646 3.20 38.18 32.03
CA GLU A 646 4.63 38.36 31.80
C GLU A 646 5.01 37.66 30.50
N LYS A 647 5.74 38.39 29.64
CA LYS A 647 6.18 37.94 28.32
C LYS A 647 6.93 36.61 28.39
N ASN A 648 7.78 36.44 29.40
CA ASN A 648 8.50 35.20 29.67
C ASN A 648 7.85 34.45 30.84
N SER A 649 7.53 33.17 30.65
CA SER A 649 7.20 32.33 31.81
C SER A 649 8.48 31.99 32.58
N ALA A 650 8.45 32.15 33.90
CA ALA A 650 9.47 31.61 34.78
C ALA A 650 9.46 30.06 34.81
N GLN A 651 8.39 29.44 34.33
CA GLN A 651 8.21 27.98 34.33
C GLN A 651 8.74 27.36 33.03
N ALA A 652 9.31 26.16 33.17
CA ALA A 652 9.63 25.27 32.07
C ALA A 652 8.80 24.00 32.17
N MET A 653 8.44 23.44 31.02
CA MET A 653 7.82 22.13 30.89
C MET A 653 8.88 21.11 30.45
N VAL A 654 8.82 19.92 31.04
CA VAL A 654 9.55 18.74 30.58
C VAL A 654 8.54 17.72 30.08
N LEU A 655 8.63 17.34 28.80
CA LEU A 655 7.78 16.33 28.20
C LEU A 655 8.62 15.18 27.61
N PRO A 656 8.70 14.02 28.29
CA PRO A 656 9.33 12.84 27.71
C PRO A 656 8.44 12.26 26.61
N LEU A 657 8.99 12.07 25.41
CA LEU A 657 8.28 11.47 24.28
C LEU A 657 9.08 10.27 23.75
N LYS A 658 8.72 9.06 24.21
CA LYS A 658 9.39 7.82 23.80
C LYS A 658 9.26 7.56 22.31
N SER A 659 8.13 7.93 21.71
CA SER A 659 7.91 7.82 20.26
C SER A 659 8.90 8.66 19.43
N GLN A 660 9.43 9.74 20.00
CA GLN A 660 10.42 10.61 19.36
C GLN A 660 11.84 10.38 19.87
N ARG A 661 12.02 9.36 20.74
CA ARG A 661 13.31 8.99 21.35
C ARG A 661 13.99 10.18 22.01
N GLY A 662 13.23 11.08 22.63
CA GLY A 662 13.78 12.30 23.19
C GLY A 662 12.88 12.99 24.20
N ILE A 663 13.46 13.97 24.87
CA ILE A 663 12.79 14.80 25.88
C ILE A 663 12.70 16.20 25.34
N TYR A 664 11.49 16.74 25.38
CA TYR A 664 11.22 18.10 24.94
C TYR A 664 11.16 18.99 26.16
N LEU A 665 12.00 20.00 26.18
CA LEU A 665 11.94 21.08 27.14
C LEU A 665 11.32 22.27 26.44
N ALA A 666 10.34 22.89 27.08
CA ALA A 666 9.66 24.04 26.52
C ALA A 666 9.54 25.13 27.58
N ARG A 667 9.73 26.37 27.17
CA ARG A 667 9.32 27.54 27.95
C ARG A 667 8.49 28.45 27.08
N ARG A 668 7.62 29.21 27.70
CA ARG A 668 6.80 30.22 27.03
C ARG A 668 7.58 31.52 26.87
N THR A 669 7.68 32.02 25.64
CA THR A 669 8.32 33.29 25.26
C THR A 669 7.31 34.38 24.92
N ASP A 670 6.06 34.02 24.62
CA ASP A 670 4.95 34.95 24.45
C ASP A 670 3.60 34.23 24.66
N PHE A 671 2.53 34.98 24.93
CA PHE A 671 1.18 34.44 25.12
C PHE A 671 0.11 35.42 24.70
N LEU A 672 -0.67 35.13 23.67
CA LEU A 672 -1.83 35.95 23.34
C LEU A 672 -3.08 35.37 24.02
N PRO A 673 -3.67 36.06 25.02
CA PRO A 673 -4.88 35.58 25.69
C PRO A 673 -6.10 35.67 24.76
N ALA A 674 -7.08 34.82 25.03
CA ALA A 674 -8.41 34.90 24.43
C ALA A 674 -9.23 35.99 25.15
N MET A 675 -9.28 37.19 24.58
CA MET A 675 -9.96 38.35 25.17
C MET A 675 -11.49 38.19 25.18
N GLU A 676 -12.12 38.48 26.32
CA GLU A 676 -13.58 38.37 26.51
C GLU A 676 -14.38 39.23 25.51
N GLN A 677 -13.93 40.46 25.22
CA GLN A 677 -14.57 41.31 24.21
C GLN A 677 -14.59 40.64 22.83
N LYS A 678 -13.51 39.95 22.47
CA LYS A 678 -13.42 39.22 21.20
C LYS A 678 -14.26 37.95 21.23
N PHE A 679 -14.38 37.29 22.39
CA PHE A 679 -15.32 36.17 22.55
C PHE A 679 -16.75 36.60 22.25
N GLU A 680 -17.24 37.69 22.84
CA GLU A 680 -18.61 38.16 22.60
C GLU A 680 -18.85 38.52 21.12
N GLN A 681 -17.83 39.04 20.42
CA GLN A 681 -17.90 39.29 18.97
C GLN A 681 -17.95 38.01 18.12
N GLU A 682 -17.21 36.97 18.50
CA GLU A 682 -17.07 35.74 17.71
C GLU A 682 -17.99 34.58 18.15
N LYS A 683 -18.63 34.67 19.33
CA LYS A 683 -19.38 33.58 19.98
C LYS A 683 -20.38 32.89 19.07
N SER A 684 -21.16 33.65 18.30
CA SER A 684 -22.14 33.10 17.36
C SER A 684 -21.49 32.24 16.26
N SER A 685 -20.31 32.64 15.79
CA SER A 685 -19.55 31.89 14.77
C SER A 685 -18.94 30.58 15.27
N LEU A 686 -18.84 30.39 16.60
CA LEU A 686 -18.30 29.18 17.22
C LEU A 686 -19.34 28.07 17.38
N ILE A 687 -20.64 28.42 17.35
CA ILE A 687 -21.73 27.46 17.55
C ILE A 687 -21.68 26.36 16.49
N LEU A 688 -21.52 26.72 15.21
CA LEU A 688 -21.54 25.74 14.13
C LEU A 688 -20.36 24.76 14.19
N PRO A 689 -19.08 25.19 14.30
CA PRO A 689 -17.95 24.27 14.44
C PRO A 689 -18.05 23.36 15.68
N LEU A 690 -18.53 23.90 16.81
CA LEU A 690 -18.71 23.12 18.02
C LEU A 690 -19.78 22.05 17.85
N ARG A 691 -20.94 22.41 17.28
CA ARG A 691 -22.00 21.45 16.96
C ARG A 691 -21.54 20.40 15.97
N GLN A 692 -20.76 20.77 14.96
CA GLN A 692 -20.17 19.82 14.01
C GLN A 692 -19.22 18.85 14.71
N SER A 693 -18.38 19.34 15.63
CA SER A 693 -17.47 18.49 16.39
C SER A 693 -18.20 17.56 17.35
N GLN A 694 -19.19 18.08 18.09
CA GLN A 694 -20.05 17.27 18.96
C GLN A 694 -20.78 16.21 18.14
N TYR A 695 -21.35 16.58 16.99
CA TYR A 695 -21.99 15.66 16.07
C TYR A 695 -21.05 14.53 15.61
N ILE A 696 -19.83 14.86 15.19
CA ILE A 696 -18.84 13.84 14.78
C ILE A 696 -18.44 12.94 15.95
N MET A 697 -18.29 13.50 17.16
CA MET A 697 -17.97 12.72 18.37
C MET A 697 -19.12 11.78 18.74
N THR A 698 -20.35 12.27 18.78
CA THR A 698 -21.55 11.47 19.02
C THR A 698 -21.69 10.38 17.98
N LEU A 699 -21.49 10.69 16.69
CA LEU A 699 -21.50 9.72 15.61
C LEU A 699 -20.42 8.65 15.82
N ARG A 700 -19.17 9.04 16.06
CA ARG A 700 -18.08 8.08 16.29
C ARG A 700 -18.38 7.18 17.48
N ASP A 701 -18.78 7.76 18.60
CA ASP A 701 -19.02 7.02 19.84
C ASP A 701 -20.26 6.11 19.69
N TRP A 702 -21.30 6.54 18.98
CA TRP A 702 -22.49 5.74 18.70
C TRP A 702 -22.18 4.47 17.89
N PHE A 703 -21.31 4.59 16.87
CA PHE A 703 -20.96 3.53 15.93
C PHE A 703 -19.69 2.73 16.32
N THR A 704 -19.08 3.02 17.47
CA THR A 704 -17.90 2.27 17.97
C THR A 704 -18.34 1.02 18.72
N LEU A 705 -17.81 -0.16 18.34
CA LEU A 705 -18.20 -1.46 18.90
C LEU A 705 -18.19 -1.49 20.44
N GLY A 706 -17.15 -0.96 21.09
CA GLY A 706 -17.08 -0.94 22.56
C GLY A 706 -18.24 -0.18 23.22
N LYS A 707 -18.68 0.92 22.62
CA LYS A 707 -19.82 1.72 23.08
C LYS A 707 -21.16 1.08 22.75
N ILE A 708 -21.25 0.37 21.63
CA ILE A 708 -22.43 -0.43 21.27
C ILE A 708 -22.61 -1.57 22.27
N VAL A 709 -21.54 -2.31 22.59
CA VAL A 709 -21.55 -3.40 23.59
C VAL A 709 -21.97 -2.87 24.97
N GLU A 710 -21.41 -1.74 25.40
CA GLU A 710 -21.77 -1.08 26.66
C GLU A 710 -23.26 -0.72 26.71
N ARG A 711 -23.81 -0.14 25.63
CA ARG A 711 -25.20 0.33 25.56
C ARG A 711 -26.22 -0.80 25.39
N THR A 712 -25.90 -1.82 24.62
CA THR A 712 -26.79 -2.97 24.36
C THR A 712 -26.72 -4.03 25.46
N GLY A 713 -25.72 -3.98 26.34
CA GLY A 713 -25.48 -5.01 27.35
C GLY A 713 -25.07 -6.36 26.74
N PHE A 714 -24.42 -6.34 25.56
CA PHE A 714 -24.01 -7.57 24.88
C PHE A 714 -22.94 -8.33 25.66
N VAL A 715 -23.17 -9.62 25.88
CA VAL A 715 -22.23 -10.56 26.49
C VAL A 715 -21.86 -11.64 25.48
N GLU A 716 -20.58 -11.72 25.16
CA GLU A 716 -20.02 -12.74 24.28
C GLU A 716 -20.00 -14.11 24.96
N GLU A 717 -20.50 -15.15 24.29
CA GLU A 717 -20.56 -16.51 24.86
C GLU A 717 -19.17 -17.19 24.85
N HIS A 718 -18.34 -16.87 23.86
CA HIS A 718 -16.98 -17.36 23.70
C HIS A 718 -15.97 -16.21 23.83
N ALA A 719 -15.53 -15.96 25.06
CA ALA A 719 -14.65 -14.85 25.40
C ALA A 719 -13.44 -14.73 24.45
N GLY A 720 -13.34 -13.59 23.76
CA GLY A 720 -12.19 -13.23 22.92
C GLY A 720 -12.35 -13.59 21.44
N MET A 721 -13.52 -14.06 20.99
CA MET A 721 -13.77 -14.28 19.56
C MET A 721 -13.86 -12.94 18.79
N PHE A 722 -14.47 -11.93 19.38
CA PHE A 722 -14.67 -10.59 18.80
C PHE A 722 -14.14 -9.47 19.70
N LEU A 723 -14.29 -9.64 21.02
CA LEU A 723 -13.90 -8.66 22.04
C LEU A 723 -12.52 -8.98 22.64
N ALA A 724 -11.50 -9.16 21.80
CA ALA A 724 -10.14 -9.22 22.29
C ALA A 724 -9.73 -7.87 22.89
N LYS A 725 -9.35 -7.88 24.17
CA LYS A 725 -9.01 -6.68 24.99
C LYS A 725 -7.89 -5.82 24.40
#